data_AF-A0A7K8Z6H3-F1
#
_entry.id   AF-A0A7K8Z6H3-F1
#
_cell.length_a   1.000
_cell.length_b   1.000
_cell.length_c   1.000
_cell.angle_alpha   90.00
_cell.angle_beta   90.00
_cell.angle_gamma   90.00
#
_symmetry.space_group_name_H-M   'P 1'
#
loop_
_entity.id
_entity.type
_entity.pdbx_description
1 polymer ?
#
loop_
_entity_poly.entity_id
_entity_poly.type
_entity_poly.pdbx_seq_one_letter_code
_entity_poly.pdbx_strand_id
1 'polypeptide(L)'
;GLLRALLVAVLVAGSCSGNSVERKIYIPLNKTAPCVRLLNATHQIGCQSSISGDTGVIHVVEKEEDLHWVLSDGPNPPYMVLLDGNLFNRKVLLQLKGTSRVSGLAVAIAKPNPAQGFSPGLKCPNDGFGVYSKDYGPEFAHCNTTLWNPLGSGISYEDFDFPIFLLEDANETQVIKQCYLDHNVPRDGSAPEYPLCAMQLFSHMHAVTSTVTCMRRSSLQSTFSINPEIVCDPLLDYNVWSTLQPINASGKLEPEKEVVMVATRIDSHSFFWNVAPGAESAVSSFVTHLAAAEALHKAPDVLLLPRNVMFTFFQGETFDYIGSSRMVYDMEQDKFPLRLDNIHSFLELNQVALRNGSMLWMHTDPVSRMNESVNLQVKNLLTILTQSSAGSGVTLQEPGFSQPLPPSSFQRFLRARHIPGVVLTDHRTAFQNRYYQSIYDTPENIHVEYPEGLSPEESLEYVTDTAKALAQVATVVARALYGLAGGTNSTSAIQADPRTVTKMLYGFLIKMNNSWFQSIIKPDLKGILGGVPQHYVAVSSPVNTTYLVQYVLANLTGTVVNLTKEECLNPEKNPHTEKELFDYSWVQGSLGANSSARAPLCVRSGVRLSKALSPAFELRQWGSTEFSTWTESRWKDIRARIFLVASRELEVLTLLLGIAILGISLLTTYFINAKADVLFTIPREPGVVSY
;
A
#
# COMPACT_ATOMS: atom_id res chain seq x y z
N GLY A 1 7.86 5.03 -61.85
CA GLY A 1 6.60 4.36 -61.45
C GLY A 1 6.81 3.42 -60.28
N LEU A 2 7.50 2.29 -60.50
CA LEU A 2 7.69 1.23 -59.51
C LEU A 2 8.36 1.66 -58.19
N LEU A 3 9.40 2.50 -58.24
CA LEU A 3 10.12 2.93 -57.02
C LEU A 3 9.26 3.81 -56.08
N ARG A 4 8.37 4.64 -56.64
CA ARG A 4 7.43 5.46 -55.86
C ARG A 4 6.32 4.60 -55.25
N ALA A 5 5.88 3.55 -55.93
CA ALA A 5 4.90 2.61 -55.39
C ALA A 5 5.49 1.77 -54.24
N LEU A 6 6.76 1.36 -54.34
CA LEU A 6 7.46 0.65 -53.26
C LEU A 6 7.70 1.52 -52.03
N LEU A 7 8.06 2.81 -52.22
CA LEU A 7 8.23 3.76 -51.11
C LEU A 7 6.90 4.06 -50.40
N VAL A 8 5.79 4.17 -51.14
CA VAL A 8 4.46 4.35 -50.54
C VAL A 8 4.00 3.08 -49.82
N ALA A 9 4.29 1.88 -50.34
CA ALA A 9 3.97 0.63 -49.66
C ALA A 9 4.76 0.43 -48.35
N VAL A 10 6.05 0.83 -48.32
CA VAL A 10 6.88 0.78 -47.10
C VAL A 10 6.45 1.84 -46.08
N LEU A 11 6.00 3.02 -46.53
CA LEU A 11 5.47 4.08 -45.66
C LEU A 11 4.08 3.76 -45.10
N VAL A 12 3.24 2.98 -45.81
CA VAL A 12 1.92 2.54 -45.32
C VAL A 12 2.01 1.30 -44.41
N ALA A 13 3.03 0.45 -44.59
CA ALA A 13 3.28 -0.68 -43.69
C ALA A 13 3.76 -0.28 -42.28
N GLY A 14 4.19 0.99 -42.09
CA GLY A 14 4.72 1.50 -40.84
C GLY A 14 3.70 1.75 -39.71
N SER A 15 2.40 1.58 -39.94
CA SER A 15 1.36 2.00 -38.97
C SER A 15 0.28 0.95 -38.66
N CYS A 16 0.48 -0.32 -39.00
CA CYS A 16 -0.38 -1.42 -38.52
C CYS A 16 0.38 -2.30 -37.52
N SER A 17 0.64 -1.78 -36.30
CA SER A 17 1.08 -2.64 -35.19
C SER A 17 -0.13 -3.43 -34.65
N GLY A 18 -0.39 -4.57 -35.25
CA GLY A 18 -1.41 -5.50 -34.79
C GLY A 18 -1.05 -6.91 -35.23
N ASN A 19 -0.02 -7.50 -34.64
CA ASN A 19 0.34 -8.88 -34.92
C ASN A 19 -0.76 -9.81 -34.35
N SER A 20 -1.71 -10.20 -35.20
CA SER A 20 -2.85 -11.05 -34.81
C SER A 20 -2.40 -12.45 -34.34
N VAL A 21 -1.17 -12.85 -34.66
CA VAL A 21 -0.57 -14.11 -34.20
C VAL A 21 -0.36 -14.12 -32.70
N GLU A 22 -0.03 -12.98 -32.07
CA GLU A 22 0.13 -12.93 -30.61
C GLU A 22 -1.16 -13.31 -29.89
N ARG A 23 -2.32 -12.88 -30.41
CA ARG A 23 -3.63 -13.23 -29.87
C ARG A 23 -3.99 -14.71 -30.04
N LYS A 24 -3.30 -15.43 -30.92
CA LYS A 24 -3.45 -16.89 -31.09
C LYS A 24 -2.58 -17.69 -30.11
N ILE A 25 -1.56 -17.07 -29.54
CA ILE A 25 -0.56 -17.75 -28.71
C ILE A 25 -0.73 -17.39 -27.23
N TYR A 26 -0.85 -16.10 -26.94
CA TYR A 26 -0.78 -15.58 -25.58
C TYR A 26 -2.14 -15.10 -25.08
N ILE A 27 -2.46 -15.52 -23.86
CA ILE A 27 -3.56 -14.97 -23.07
C ILE A 27 -2.93 -14.11 -21.96
N PRO A 28 -3.09 -12.78 -21.98
CA PRO A 28 -2.61 -11.92 -20.91
C PRO A 28 -3.48 -12.08 -19.66
N LEU A 29 -2.85 -12.05 -18.49
CA LEU A 29 -3.53 -11.95 -17.19
C LEU A 29 -3.57 -10.46 -16.80
N ASN A 30 -4.76 -9.92 -16.54
CA ASN A 30 -4.96 -8.48 -16.38
C ASN A 30 -5.11 -8.08 -14.92
N LYS A 31 -5.64 -8.96 -14.06
CA LYS A 31 -5.94 -8.68 -12.65
C LYS A 31 -4.95 -9.41 -11.74
N THR A 32 -3.72 -8.93 -11.76
CA THR A 32 -2.62 -9.50 -11.01
C THR A 32 -1.89 -8.46 -10.17
N ALA A 33 -1.51 -8.84 -8.95
CA ALA A 33 -0.65 -8.04 -8.08
C ALA A 33 0.70 -8.76 -7.84
N PRO A 34 1.84 -8.15 -8.21
CA PRO A 34 3.16 -8.75 -8.05
C PRO A 34 3.67 -8.63 -6.62
N CYS A 35 4.53 -9.54 -6.20
CA CYS A 35 5.47 -9.32 -5.12
C CYS A 35 6.65 -8.47 -5.65
N VAL A 36 6.95 -7.36 -4.98
CA VAL A 36 7.98 -6.39 -5.42
C VAL A 36 9.18 -6.39 -4.50
N ARG A 37 10.35 -5.99 -5.03
CA ARG A 37 11.56 -5.88 -4.22
C ARG A 37 11.59 -4.58 -3.43
N LEU A 38 11.73 -4.71 -2.12
CA LEU A 38 12.03 -3.63 -1.20
C LEU A 38 13.44 -3.83 -0.62
N LEU A 39 14.12 -2.74 -0.27
CA LEU A 39 15.47 -2.79 0.30
C LEU A 39 15.53 -1.96 1.58
N ASN A 40 16.33 -2.42 2.52
CA ASN A 40 16.71 -1.65 3.71
C ASN A 40 18.24 -1.48 3.75
N ALA A 41 18.79 -0.96 4.85
CA ALA A 41 20.21 -0.65 5.01
C ALA A 41 21.11 -1.87 4.77
N THR A 42 20.64 -3.07 5.08
CA THR A 42 21.46 -4.29 5.17
C THR A 42 21.05 -5.39 4.20
N HIS A 43 19.75 -5.54 3.92
CA HIS A 43 19.18 -6.63 3.15
C HIS A 43 18.19 -6.12 2.09
N GLN A 44 17.79 -7.03 1.21
CA GLN A 44 16.65 -6.89 0.32
C GLN A 44 15.60 -7.93 0.68
N ILE A 45 14.34 -7.65 0.39
CA ILE A 45 13.19 -8.52 0.59
C ILE A 45 12.29 -8.49 -0.65
N GLY A 46 11.34 -9.40 -0.73
CA GLY A 46 10.37 -9.48 -1.82
C GLY A 46 10.86 -10.37 -2.95
N CYS A 47 10.43 -10.09 -4.18
CA CYS A 47 10.59 -11.02 -5.30
C CYS A 47 11.18 -10.34 -6.54
N GLN A 48 11.78 -11.14 -7.43
CA GLN A 48 12.27 -10.68 -8.73
C GLN A 48 12.11 -11.77 -9.78
N SER A 49 11.89 -11.36 -11.04
CA SER A 49 12.09 -12.23 -12.19
C SER A 49 13.37 -11.93 -12.97
N SER A 50 13.79 -12.88 -13.80
CA SER A 50 14.74 -12.63 -14.89
C SER A 50 14.28 -11.47 -15.79
N ILE A 51 15.23 -10.79 -16.46
CA ILE A 51 14.96 -9.59 -17.30
C ILE A 51 13.94 -9.85 -18.41
N SER A 52 13.96 -11.04 -19.02
CA SER A 52 13.04 -11.46 -20.09
C SER A 52 11.82 -12.20 -19.57
N GLY A 53 11.55 -12.13 -18.26
CA GLY A 53 10.52 -12.90 -17.58
C GLY A 53 10.89 -14.36 -17.38
N ASP A 54 10.34 -14.96 -16.33
CA ASP A 54 10.52 -16.37 -16.01
C ASP A 54 9.34 -17.17 -16.54
N THR A 55 9.65 -18.25 -17.27
CA THR A 55 8.65 -19.15 -17.87
C THR A 55 8.71 -20.50 -17.18
N GLY A 56 7.56 -21.12 -16.96
CA GLY A 56 7.49 -22.49 -16.45
C GLY A 56 6.19 -23.18 -16.83
N VAL A 57 6.23 -24.51 -16.90
CA VAL A 57 5.04 -25.34 -17.14
C VAL A 57 4.13 -25.24 -15.92
N ILE A 58 2.83 -24.96 -16.15
CA ILE A 58 1.88 -24.74 -15.06
C ILE A 58 1.64 -26.05 -14.30
N HIS A 59 1.73 -26.00 -12.98
CA HIS A 59 1.28 -27.10 -12.11
C HIS A 59 0.38 -26.55 -11.01
N VAL A 60 -0.83 -27.09 -10.91
CA VAL A 60 -1.83 -26.65 -9.91
C VAL A 60 -1.62 -27.44 -8.62
N VAL A 61 -1.53 -26.73 -7.49
CA VAL A 61 -1.33 -27.28 -6.15
C VAL A 61 -2.53 -26.91 -5.28
N GLU A 62 -3.42 -27.87 -5.06
CA GLU A 62 -4.60 -27.72 -4.20
C GLU A 62 -4.41 -28.43 -2.86
N LYS A 63 -3.46 -29.37 -2.77
CA LYS A 63 -3.09 -30.10 -1.55
C LYS A 63 -1.57 -30.11 -1.37
N GLU A 64 -1.11 -30.30 -0.13
CA GLU A 64 0.34 -30.42 0.16
C GLU A 64 0.98 -31.61 -0.59
N GLU A 65 0.22 -32.65 -0.91
CA GLU A 65 0.68 -33.82 -1.69
C GLU A 65 1.10 -33.44 -3.12
N ASP A 66 0.42 -32.46 -3.73
CA ASP A 66 0.71 -32.01 -5.10
C ASP A 66 2.07 -31.31 -5.21
N LEU A 67 2.64 -30.85 -4.09
CA LEU A 67 3.97 -30.25 -4.05
C LEU A 67 5.05 -31.26 -4.40
N HIS A 68 4.88 -32.54 -4.06
CA HIS A 68 5.89 -33.57 -4.32
C HIS A 68 6.22 -33.68 -5.82
N TRP A 69 5.20 -33.54 -6.68
CA TRP A 69 5.38 -33.53 -8.12
C TRP A 69 6.34 -32.43 -8.60
N VAL A 70 6.15 -31.21 -8.10
CA VAL A 70 6.96 -30.05 -8.50
C VAL A 70 8.37 -30.16 -7.94
N LEU A 71 8.48 -30.64 -6.69
CA LEU A 71 9.74 -30.73 -5.96
C LEU A 71 10.65 -31.87 -6.46
N SER A 72 10.10 -33.02 -6.86
CA SER A 72 10.91 -34.19 -7.27
C SER A 72 10.44 -34.89 -8.55
N ASP A 73 9.15 -35.26 -8.65
CA ASP A 73 8.75 -36.33 -9.59
C ASP A 73 8.54 -35.85 -11.02
N GLY A 74 8.16 -34.59 -11.19
CA GLY A 74 7.74 -34.04 -12.46
C GLY A 74 8.84 -34.11 -13.55
N PRO A 75 8.53 -34.48 -14.79
CA PRO A 75 9.53 -34.66 -15.83
C PRO A 75 10.00 -33.37 -16.51
N ASN A 76 9.26 -32.26 -16.35
CA ASN A 76 9.37 -31.06 -17.18
C ASN A 76 9.68 -29.78 -16.38
N PRO A 77 10.80 -29.71 -15.62
CA PRO A 77 11.24 -28.43 -15.04
C PRO A 77 11.69 -27.45 -16.15
N PRO A 78 11.56 -26.13 -15.96
CA PRO A 78 11.05 -25.47 -14.75
C PRO A 78 9.51 -25.41 -14.66
N TYR A 79 8.99 -25.49 -13.45
CA TYR A 79 7.57 -25.40 -13.13
C TYR A 79 7.15 -24.00 -12.68
N MET A 80 5.92 -23.62 -13.04
CA MET A 80 5.23 -22.44 -12.54
C MET A 80 4.04 -22.89 -11.72
N VAL A 81 4.07 -22.68 -10.40
CA VAL A 81 3.05 -23.23 -9.50
C VAL A 81 1.84 -22.31 -9.45
N LEU A 82 0.62 -22.85 -9.58
CA LEU A 82 -0.60 -22.18 -9.18
C LEU A 82 -1.04 -22.72 -7.81
N LEU A 83 -0.89 -21.91 -6.77
CA LEU A 83 -1.12 -22.31 -5.39
C LEU A 83 -2.47 -21.80 -4.89
N ASP A 84 -3.23 -22.69 -4.24
CA ASP A 84 -4.41 -22.29 -3.48
C ASP A 84 -4.03 -21.36 -2.32
N GLY A 85 -4.78 -20.27 -2.11
CA GLY A 85 -4.50 -19.29 -1.07
C GLY A 85 -4.46 -19.85 0.35
N ASN A 86 -5.09 -21.00 0.62
CA ASN A 86 -5.02 -21.67 1.93
C ASN A 86 -3.66 -22.35 2.17
N LEU A 87 -2.94 -22.69 1.10
CA LEU A 87 -1.60 -23.27 1.16
C LEU A 87 -0.49 -22.21 1.12
N PHE A 88 -0.84 -20.94 0.93
CA PHE A 88 0.10 -19.82 0.95
C PHE A 88 0.58 -19.55 2.39
N ASN A 89 1.59 -20.32 2.82
CA ASN A 89 2.18 -20.24 4.16
C ASN A 89 3.71 -20.35 4.10
N ARG A 90 4.37 -20.00 5.21
CA ARG A 90 5.84 -19.98 5.31
C ARG A 90 6.48 -21.34 5.01
N LYS A 91 5.89 -22.44 5.47
CA LYS A 91 6.44 -23.80 5.28
C LYS A 91 6.52 -24.13 3.79
N VAL A 92 5.41 -23.94 3.06
CA VAL A 92 5.32 -24.22 1.62
C VAL A 92 6.25 -23.32 0.82
N LEU A 93 6.27 -22.02 1.11
CA LEU A 93 7.10 -21.07 0.37
C LEU A 93 8.60 -21.31 0.57
N LEU A 94 9.03 -21.69 1.77
CA LEU A 94 10.44 -22.05 2.01
C LEU A 94 10.82 -23.38 1.35
N GLN A 95 9.90 -24.34 1.24
CA GLN A 95 10.12 -25.56 0.47
C GLN A 95 10.30 -25.25 -1.02
N LEU A 96 9.47 -24.38 -1.59
CA LEU A 96 9.57 -23.93 -2.98
C LEU A 96 10.86 -23.11 -3.23
N LYS A 97 11.27 -22.27 -2.27
CA LYS A 97 12.56 -21.54 -2.28
C LYS A 97 13.78 -22.45 -2.22
N GLY A 98 13.66 -23.64 -1.64
CA GLY A 98 14.75 -24.60 -1.53
C GLY A 98 15.06 -25.37 -2.83
N THR A 99 14.28 -25.19 -3.91
CA THR A 99 14.44 -25.94 -5.16
C THR A 99 14.70 -25.03 -6.36
N SER A 100 15.59 -25.46 -7.26
CA SER A 100 15.82 -24.79 -8.55
C SER A 100 14.83 -25.22 -9.64
N ARG A 101 13.86 -26.07 -9.30
CA ARG A 101 12.87 -26.63 -10.26
C ARG A 101 11.67 -25.72 -10.47
N VAL A 102 11.51 -24.69 -9.65
CA VAL A 102 10.40 -23.73 -9.70
C VAL A 102 10.93 -22.41 -10.24
N SER A 103 10.28 -21.86 -11.26
CA SER A 103 10.62 -20.56 -11.85
C SER A 103 9.65 -19.44 -11.48
N GLY A 104 8.62 -19.74 -10.69
CA GLY A 104 7.69 -18.74 -10.15
C GLY A 104 6.41 -19.35 -9.60
N LEU A 105 5.58 -18.46 -9.04
CA LEU A 105 4.37 -18.82 -8.32
C LEU A 105 3.25 -17.83 -8.66
N ALA A 106 2.05 -18.34 -8.93
CA ALA A 106 0.82 -17.57 -8.86
C ALA A 106 -0.04 -18.08 -7.70
N VAL A 107 -0.65 -17.19 -6.95
CA VAL A 107 -1.46 -17.50 -5.77
C VAL A 107 -2.89 -17.07 -6.05
N ALA A 108 -3.84 -17.99 -5.92
CA ALA A 108 -5.25 -17.68 -5.96
C ALA A 108 -5.72 -17.16 -4.60
N ILE A 109 -6.57 -16.13 -4.55
CA ILE A 109 -7.17 -15.66 -3.30
C ILE A 109 -8.04 -16.76 -2.69
N ALA A 110 -7.82 -17.08 -1.40
CA ALA A 110 -8.68 -18.01 -0.68
C ALA A 110 -10.04 -17.39 -0.39
N LYS A 111 -11.12 -18.06 -0.80
CA LYS A 111 -12.50 -17.74 -0.42
C LYS A 111 -13.20 -19.02 0.04
N PRO A 112 -13.63 -19.13 1.31
CA PRO A 112 -13.55 -18.14 2.38
C PRO A 112 -12.10 -17.86 2.86
N ASN A 113 -11.91 -16.75 3.59
CA ASN A 113 -10.61 -16.38 4.16
C ASN A 113 -10.08 -17.46 5.12
N PRO A 114 -8.75 -17.65 5.25
CA PRO A 114 -8.18 -18.71 6.07
C PRO A 114 -8.60 -18.60 7.54
N ALA A 115 -9.39 -19.56 8.03
CA ALA A 115 -9.95 -19.53 9.38
C ALA A 115 -8.91 -19.59 10.51
N GLN A 116 -7.65 -19.96 10.22
CA GLN A 116 -6.53 -19.91 11.17
C GLN A 116 -5.89 -18.51 11.27
N GLY A 117 -6.20 -17.60 10.34
CA GLY A 117 -5.52 -16.31 10.18
C GLY A 117 -4.27 -16.43 9.32
N PHE A 118 -3.90 -15.32 8.67
CA PHE A 118 -2.67 -15.24 7.89
C PHE A 118 -2.09 -13.82 7.96
N SER A 119 -0.96 -13.69 8.65
CA SER A 119 -0.17 -12.45 8.70
C SER A 119 1.21 -12.70 8.09
N PRO A 120 1.54 -12.06 6.95
CA PRO A 120 2.87 -12.18 6.34
C PRO A 120 3.92 -11.28 7.02
N GLY A 121 3.48 -10.37 7.91
CA GLY A 121 4.34 -9.50 8.69
C GLY A 121 5.17 -10.21 9.76
N LEU A 122 6.10 -9.47 10.37
CA LEU A 122 6.92 -9.96 11.48
C LEU A 122 6.08 -10.18 12.75
N LYS A 123 6.59 -11.04 13.65
CA LYS A 123 5.97 -11.25 14.96
C LYS A 123 6.11 -10.06 15.90
N CYS A 124 7.21 -9.32 15.76
CA CYS A 124 7.50 -8.06 16.44
C CYS A 124 7.66 -6.98 15.36
N PRO A 125 6.58 -6.27 14.98
CA PRO A 125 6.66 -5.20 13.99
C PRO A 125 7.53 -4.04 14.46
N ASN A 126 8.30 -3.44 13.54
CA ASN A 126 9.19 -2.29 13.77
C ASN A 126 10.23 -2.46 14.89
N ASP A 127 10.63 -3.71 15.16
CA ASP A 127 11.68 -4.00 16.12
C ASP A 127 13.00 -3.31 15.73
N GLY A 128 13.70 -2.76 16.73
CA GLY A 128 14.92 -1.95 16.53
C GLY A 128 14.67 -0.48 16.18
N PHE A 129 13.46 -0.08 15.81
CA PHE A 129 13.09 1.32 15.55
C PHE A 129 12.13 1.91 16.60
N GLY A 130 11.64 1.09 17.53
CA GLY A 130 10.93 1.56 18.72
C GLY A 130 11.84 2.27 19.75
N VAL A 131 11.28 2.58 20.92
CA VAL A 131 12.03 3.19 22.04
C VAL A 131 12.82 2.14 22.83
N TYR A 132 12.30 0.91 22.92
CA TYR A 132 12.92 -0.15 23.71
C TYR A 132 14.19 -0.67 23.05
N SER A 133 15.28 -0.61 23.80
CA SER A 133 16.63 -0.94 23.35
C SER A 133 17.44 -1.50 24.51
N LYS A 134 18.73 -1.76 24.30
CA LYS A 134 19.63 -2.19 25.38
C LYS A 134 19.77 -1.14 26.48
N ASP A 135 19.62 0.13 26.12
CA ASP A 135 19.81 1.27 27.03
C ASP A 135 18.49 1.77 27.65
N TYR A 136 17.35 1.48 27.00
CA TYR A 136 16.02 1.91 27.44
C TYR A 136 15.06 0.72 27.51
N GLY A 137 14.71 0.28 28.72
CA GLY A 137 13.84 -0.88 28.93
C GLY A 137 14.36 -2.17 28.29
N PRO A 138 15.56 -2.66 28.67
CA PRO A 138 16.17 -3.86 28.09
C PRO A 138 15.30 -5.13 28.24
N GLU A 139 14.46 -5.21 29.26
CA GLU A 139 13.47 -6.27 29.47
C GLU A 139 12.36 -6.29 28.40
N PHE A 140 12.15 -5.16 27.74
CA PHE A 140 11.11 -4.95 26.72
C PHE A 140 11.64 -4.96 25.29
N ALA A 141 12.96 -4.86 25.11
CA ALA A 141 13.60 -4.91 23.80
C ALA A 141 13.25 -6.21 23.06
N HIS A 142 13.16 -6.13 21.73
CA HIS A 142 12.94 -7.29 20.84
C HIS A 142 11.68 -8.10 21.15
N CYS A 143 10.63 -7.45 21.69
CA CYS A 143 9.38 -8.10 22.11
C CYS A 143 9.59 -9.30 23.05
N ASN A 144 10.63 -9.29 23.89
CA ASN A 144 10.93 -10.39 24.81
C ASN A 144 9.80 -10.67 25.80
N THR A 145 9.07 -9.63 26.22
CA THR A 145 7.96 -9.74 27.18
C THR A 145 6.62 -10.00 26.50
N THR A 146 6.26 -9.18 25.50
CA THR A 146 4.95 -9.25 24.83
C THR A 146 5.15 -9.38 23.32
N LEU A 147 4.60 -10.46 22.76
CA LEU A 147 4.59 -10.69 21.32
C LEU A 147 3.29 -10.15 20.71
N TRP A 148 3.38 -9.05 19.98
CA TRP A 148 2.21 -8.34 19.45
C TRP A 148 1.52 -9.09 18.31
N ASN A 149 2.27 -9.67 17.38
CA ASN A 149 1.72 -10.41 16.23
C ASN A 149 2.10 -11.90 16.28
N PRO A 150 1.47 -12.73 17.13
CA PRO A 150 1.85 -14.14 17.26
C PRO A 150 1.65 -14.96 15.98
N LEU A 151 0.71 -14.54 15.12
CA LEU A 151 0.44 -15.16 13.80
C LEU A 151 1.38 -14.65 12.70
N GLY A 152 2.29 -13.73 13.02
CA GLY A 152 3.28 -13.21 12.09
C GLY A 152 4.22 -14.30 11.58
N SER A 153 4.17 -14.56 10.28
CA SER A 153 5.04 -15.53 9.62
C SER A 153 6.38 -14.92 9.18
N GLY A 154 6.48 -13.59 9.07
CA GLY A 154 7.66 -12.88 8.57
C GLY A 154 7.99 -13.18 7.11
N ILE A 155 7.06 -13.75 6.34
CA ILE A 155 7.30 -14.15 4.95
C ILE A 155 7.43 -12.97 3.99
N SER A 156 6.81 -11.82 4.29
CA SER A 156 7.01 -10.58 3.53
C SER A 156 8.45 -10.06 3.59
N TYR A 157 9.22 -10.46 4.60
CA TYR A 157 10.59 -9.99 4.83
C TYR A 157 11.64 -11.01 4.37
N GLU A 158 11.22 -12.01 3.59
CA GLU A 158 12.10 -12.95 2.91
C GLU A 158 12.40 -12.46 1.48
N ASP A 159 13.59 -12.78 0.98
CA ASP A 159 13.98 -12.56 -0.42
C ASP A 159 13.69 -13.83 -1.25
N PHE A 160 13.00 -13.70 -2.36
CA PHE A 160 12.68 -14.77 -3.30
C PHE A 160 13.34 -14.50 -4.65
N ASP A 161 14.02 -15.51 -5.17
CA ASP A 161 14.73 -15.51 -6.45
C ASP A 161 13.82 -15.83 -7.65
N PHE A 162 12.53 -15.99 -7.41
CA PHE A 162 11.50 -16.16 -8.42
C PHE A 162 10.30 -15.22 -8.18
N PRO A 163 9.56 -14.86 -9.24
CA PRO A 163 8.39 -14.00 -9.14
C PRO A 163 7.21 -14.71 -8.46
N ILE A 164 6.48 -13.97 -7.63
CA ILE A 164 5.25 -14.42 -6.98
C ILE A 164 4.13 -13.41 -7.29
N PHE A 165 3.03 -13.87 -7.87
CA PHE A 165 1.91 -13.03 -8.31
C PHE A 165 0.62 -13.46 -7.60
N LEU A 166 -0.17 -12.52 -7.14
CA LEU A 166 -1.54 -12.74 -6.70
C LEU A 166 -2.46 -12.66 -7.91
N LEU A 167 -3.39 -13.61 -8.04
CA LEU A 167 -4.49 -13.55 -8.99
C LEU A 167 -5.72 -13.00 -8.26
N GLU A 168 -6.14 -11.80 -8.62
CA GLU A 168 -7.28 -11.13 -7.97
C GLU A 168 -8.63 -11.61 -8.51
N ASP A 169 -8.67 -12.00 -9.80
CA ASP A 169 -9.89 -12.47 -10.45
C ASP A 169 -10.00 -14.01 -10.43
N ALA A 170 -11.12 -14.50 -9.91
CA ALA A 170 -11.43 -15.93 -9.89
C ALA A 170 -11.63 -16.48 -11.32
N ASN A 171 -12.09 -15.66 -12.26
CA ASN A 171 -12.25 -16.08 -13.65
C ASN A 171 -10.89 -16.34 -14.32
N GLU A 172 -9.91 -15.45 -14.12
CA GLU A 172 -8.55 -15.65 -14.63
C GLU A 172 -7.91 -16.90 -14.02
N THR A 173 -8.13 -17.13 -12.71
CA THR A 173 -7.70 -18.36 -12.03
C THR A 173 -8.31 -19.60 -12.68
N GLN A 174 -9.61 -19.57 -13.00
CA GLN A 174 -10.30 -20.70 -13.63
C GLN A 174 -9.79 -20.98 -15.06
N VAL A 175 -9.47 -19.93 -15.82
CA VAL A 175 -8.86 -20.08 -17.16
C VAL A 175 -7.51 -20.80 -17.07
N ILE A 176 -6.69 -20.46 -16.07
CA ILE A 176 -5.41 -21.15 -15.83
C ILE A 176 -5.64 -22.62 -15.45
N LYS A 177 -6.57 -22.89 -14.53
CA LYS A 177 -6.93 -24.26 -14.14
C LYS A 177 -7.43 -25.07 -15.34
N GLN A 178 -8.26 -24.50 -16.20
CA GLN A 178 -8.74 -25.16 -17.40
C GLN A 178 -7.58 -25.51 -18.35
N CYS A 179 -6.65 -24.58 -18.59
CA CYS A 179 -5.48 -24.82 -19.43
C CYS A 179 -4.59 -25.95 -18.87
N TYR A 180 -4.44 -26.01 -17.54
CA TYR A 180 -3.75 -27.11 -16.87
C TYR A 180 -4.46 -28.45 -17.08
N LEU A 181 -5.78 -28.49 -16.89
CA LEU A 181 -6.58 -29.72 -17.06
C LEU A 181 -6.52 -30.27 -18.49
N ASP A 182 -6.53 -29.38 -19.48
CA ASP A 182 -6.55 -29.76 -20.89
C ASP A 182 -5.19 -30.29 -21.38
N HIS A 183 -4.07 -29.81 -20.81
CA HIS A 183 -2.72 -30.04 -21.36
C HIS A 183 -1.71 -30.70 -20.42
N ASN A 184 -1.79 -30.48 -19.11
CA ASN A 184 -0.70 -30.79 -18.18
C ASN A 184 -1.00 -31.96 -17.22
N VAL A 185 -2.21 -32.51 -17.25
CA VAL A 185 -2.59 -33.63 -16.39
C VAL A 185 -1.94 -34.94 -16.88
N PRO A 186 -1.18 -35.66 -16.04
CA PRO A 186 -0.64 -36.98 -16.36
C PRO A 186 -1.77 -37.98 -16.66
N ARG A 187 -1.67 -38.74 -17.76
CA ARG A 187 -2.64 -39.80 -18.10
C ARG A 187 -2.03 -41.16 -17.76
N ASP A 188 -2.73 -41.96 -16.96
CA ASP A 188 -2.36 -43.36 -16.64
C ASP A 188 -0.91 -43.55 -16.11
N GLY A 189 -0.41 -42.59 -15.32
CA GLY A 189 0.94 -42.63 -14.75
C GLY A 189 2.07 -42.29 -15.74
N SER A 190 1.73 -41.88 -16.96
CA SER A 190 2.69 -41.41 -17.96
C SER A 190 2.88 -39.88 -17.90
N ALA A 191 4.03 -39.41 -18.39
CA ALA A 191 4.33 -37.98 -18.46
C ALA A 191 3.31 -37.24 -19.34
N PRO A 192 2.95 -35.98 -19.03
CA PRO A 192 2.07 -35.19 -19.88
C PRO A 192 2.61 -35.05 -21.31
N GLU A 193 1.76 -35.24 -22.31
CA GLU A 193 2.12 -35.10 -23.71
C GLU A 193 2.14 -33.63 -24.15
N TYR A 194 3.09 -33.27 -25.01
CA TYR A 194 3.14 -31.93 -25.60
C TYR A 194 2.01 -31.75 -26.63
N PRO A 195 1.46 -30.53 -26.78
CA PRO A 195 1.89 -29.27 -26.17
C PRO A 195 1.40 -29.07 -24.73
N LEU A 196 2.26 -28.48 -23.90
CA LEU A 196 1.96 -28.19 -22.50
C LEU A 196 1.53 -26.74 -22.31
N CYS A 197 0.72 -26.48 -21.29
CA CYS A 197 0.37 -25.13 -20.87
C CYS A 197 1.47 -24.55 -19.95
N ALA A 198 1.98 -23.38 -20.30
CA ALA A 198 3.00 -22.66 -19.57
C ALA A 198 2.53 -21.25 -19.19
N MET A 199 3.14 -20.72 -18.14
CA MET A 199 2.94 -19.34 -17.70
C MET A 199 4.28 -18.63 -17.65
N GLN A 200 4.26 -17.36 -18.03
CA GLN A 200 5.43 -16.47 -17.97
C GLN A 200 5.10 -15.23 -17.16
N LEU A 201 5.93 -14.96 -16.16
CA LEU A 201 5.80 -13.83 -15.25
C LEU A 201 6.96 -12.84 -15.47
N PHE A 202 6.62 -11.58 -15.71
CA PHE A 202 7.58 -10.49 -15.87
C PHE A 202 7.50 -9.58 -14.64
N SER A 203 8.52 -9.60 -13.80
CA SER A 203 8.65 -8.76 -12.60
C SER A 203 10.13 -8.47 -12.32
N HIS A 204 10.84 -8.00 -13.35
CA HIS A 204 12.26 -7.71 -13.23
C HIS A 204 12.49 -6.42 -12.44
N MET A 205 13.19 -6.56 -11.32
CA MET A 205 13.53 -5.48 -10.39
C MET A 205 14.94 -4.97 -10.68
N HIS A 206 15.11 -3.65 -10.85
CA HIS A 206 16.41 -3.06 -11.15
C HIS A 206 17.37 -3.06 -9.95
N ALA A 207 16.84 -2.93 -8.74
CA ALA A 207 17.62 -2.82 -7.51
C ALA A 207 18.10 -4.17 -6.97
N VAL A 208 19.26 -4.13 -6.31
CA VAL A 208 19.92 -5.31 -5.73
C VAL A 208 20.66 -4.95 -4.45
N THR A 209 20.87 -5.95 -3.59
CA THR A 209 21.66 -5.98 -2.34
C THR A 209 21.06 -5.18 -1.17
N SER A 210 21.09 -3.85 -1.21
CA SER A 210 20.62 -3.00 -0.12
C SER A 210 20.35 -1.57 -0.60
N THR A 211 19.68 -0.78 0.23
CA THR A 211 19.44 0.65 0.02
C THR A 211 20.74 1.41 -0.23
N VAL A 212 21.81 1.09 0.52
CA VAL A 212 23.12 1.74 0.36
C VAL A 212 23.66 1.57 -1.05
N THR A 213 23.67 0.34 -1.56
CA THR A 213 24.15 0.06 -2.92
C THR A 213 23.24 0.69 -3.96
N CYS A 214 21.92 0.57 -3.76
CA CYS A 214 20.95 1.06 -4.72
C CYS A 214 20.96 2.58 -4.87
N MET A 215 20.90 3.32 -3.75
CA MET A 215 20.95 4.77 -3.75
C MET A 215 22.29 5.29 -4.27
N ARG A 216 23.41 4.63 -3.94
CA ARG A 216 24.73 4.96 -4.50
C ARG A 216 24.77 4.83 -6.01
N ARG A 217 24.28 3.71 -6.56
CA ARG A 217 24.23 3.49 -8.02
C ARG A 217 23.33 4.51 -8.71
N SER A 218 22.14 4.76 -8.17
CA SER A 218 21.21 5.77 -8.69
C SER A 218 21.82 7.17 -8.68
N SER A 219 22.52 7.54 -7.60
CA SER A 219 23.23 8.82 -7.50
C SER A 219 24.36 8.94 -8.53
N LEU A 220 25.18 7.90 -8.70
CA LEU A 220 26.27 7.89 -9.68
C LEU A 220 25.74 8.02 -11.12
N GLN A 221 24.68 7.28 -11.47
CA GLN A 221 24.05 7.38 -12.79
C GLN A 221 23.45 8.77 -13.00
N SER A 222 22.79 9.34 -11.98
CA SER A 222 22.21 10.69 -12.05
C SER A 222 23.26 11.79 -12.26
N THR A 223 24.46 11.62 -11.71
CA THR A 223 25.52 12.63 -11.79
C THR A 223 26.39 12.51 -13.04
N PHE A 224 26.63 11.29 -13.53
CA PHE A 224 27.64 11.04 -14.58
C PHE A 224 27.08 10.46 -15.89
N SER A 225 25.87 9.90 -15.89
CA SER A 225 25.27 9.33 -17.12
C SER A 225 24.53 10.39 -17.92
N ILE A 226 24.62 10.30 -19.25
CA ILE A 226 23.83 11.12 -20.17
C ILE A 226 22.35 10.74 -20.09
N ASN A 227 22.06 9.44 -19.92
CA ASN A 227 20.72 8.91 -19.70
C ASN A 227 20.69 8.25 -18.32
N PRO A 228 20.33 8.99 -17.27
CA PRO A 228 20.36 8.47 -15.91
C PRO A 228 19.24 7.45 -15.71
N GLU A 229 19.63 6.22 -15.39
CA GLU A 229 18.70 5.20 -14.92
C GLU A 229 18.63 5.30 -13.39
N ILE A 230 17.44 5.51 -12.86
CA ILE A 230 17.19 5.44 -11.41
C ILE A 230 16.82 3.99 -11.08
N VAL A 231 17.48 3.42 -10.08
CA VAL A 231 17.40 1.99 -9.78
C VAL A 231 16.38 1.69 -8.67
N CYS A 232 16.24 2.60 -7.71
CA CYS A 232 15.23 2.56 -6.64
C CYS A 232 14.86 3.97 -6.21
N ASP A 233 13.76 4.07 -5.46
CA ASP A 233 13.32 5.30 -4.82
C ASP A 233 13.09 5.08 -3.33
N PRO A 234 13.32 6.10 -2.48
CA PRO A 234 12.90 6.07 -1.10
C PRO A 234 11.38 5.99 -0.98
N LEU A 235 10.90 5.17 -0.05
CA LEU A 235 9.49 5.23 0.36
C LEU A 235 9.25 6.59 1.01
N LEU A 236 8.30 7.35 0.46
CA LEU A 236 8.03 8.71 0.91
C LEU A 236 6.57 9.07 0.66
N ASP A 237 5.99 9.84 1.57
CA ASP A 237 4.70 10.47 1.33
C ASP A 237 4.57 11.78 2.13
N TYR A 238 3.37 12.12 2.59
CA TYR A 238 3.07 13.22 3.48
C TYR A 238 2.22 12.75 4.66
N ASN A 239 2.55 13.20 5.87
CA ASN A 239 1.64 13.13 6.99
C ASN A 239 0.57 14.22 6.81
N VAL A 240 -0.67 13.93 7.22
CA VAL A 240 -1.74 14.91 7.30
C VAL A 240 -1.82 15.40 8.74
N TRP A 241 -1.92 16.72 8.94
CA TRP A 241 -2.11 17.27 10.27
C TRP A 241 -3.02 18.49 10.27
N SER A 242 -3.62 18.76 11.43
CA SER A 242 -4.45 19.94 11.65
C SER A 242 -4.45 20.32 13.12
N THR A 243 -4.78 21.56 13.43
CA THR A 243 -4.97 22.02 14.81
C THR A 243 -6.40 22.51 15.01
N LEU A 244 -6.92 22.28 16.20
CA LEU A 244 -8.27 22.67 16.59
C LEU A 244 -8.43 24.20 16.60
N GLN A 245 -7.47 24.91 17.21
CA GLN A 245 -7.30 26.34 17.05
C GLN A 245 -6.23 26.59 15.96
N PRO A 246 -6.47 27.48 14.99
CA PRO A 246 -5.53 27.71 13.91
C PRO A 246 -4.21 28.30 14.45
N ILE A 247 -3.08 27.79 13.95
CA ILE A 247 -1.75 28.29 14.30
C ILE A 247 -1.06 28.89 13.07
N ASN A 248 -0.17 29.84 13.29
CA ASN A 248 0.65 30.38 12.21
C ASN A 248 1.66 29.31 11.76
N ALA A 249 1.48 28.79 10.54
CA ALA A 249 2.33 27.75 9.99
C ALA A 249 3.68 28.26 9.45
N SER A 250 3.79 29.56 9.20
CA SER A 250 5.04 30.21 8.76
C SER A 250 5.96 30.52 9.95
N GLY A 251 5.36 30.74 11.12
CA GLY A 251 6.06 31.06 12.36
C GLY A 251 6.34 29.84 13.25
N LYS A 252 6.90 30.11 14.43
CA LYS A 252 7.03 29.15 15.53
C LYS A 252 6.01 29.44 16.59
N LEU A 253 5.45 28.38 17.15
CA LEU A 253 4.61 28.50 18.34
C LEU A 253 5.46 28.92 19.54
N GLU A 254 4.92 29.81 20.36
CA GLU A 254 5.57 30.24 21.60
C GLU A 254 5.79 29.03 22.54
N PRO A 255 6.93 28.95 23.25
CA PRO A 255 7.23 27.81 24.13
C PRO A 255 6.19 27.57 25.24
N GLU A 256 5.52 28.63 25.71
CA GLU A 256 4.51 28.54 26.78
C GLU A 256 3.17 27.94 26.30
N LYS A 257 2.96 27.85 24.99
CA LYS A 257 1.73 27.31 24.41
C LYS A 257 1.82 25.80 24.33
N GLU A 258 1.05 25.15 25.19
CA GLU A 258 0.93 23.69 25.26
C GLU A 258 -0.09 23.13 24.26
N VAL A 259 0.22 21.96 23.72
CA VAL A 259 -0.60 21.25 22.73
C VAL A 259 -0.77 19.79 23.11
N VAL A 260 -2.01 19.31 23.03
CA VAL A 260 -2.35 17.90 23.14
C VAL A 260 -2.27 17.29 21.75
N MET A 261 -1.38 16.32 21.57
CA MET A 261 -1.21 15.65 20.29
C MET A 261 -2.03 14.37 20.25
N VAL A 262 -2.83 14.20 19.19
CA VAL A 262 -3.52 12.95 18.89
C VAL A 262 -3.07 12.41 17.55
N ALA A 263 -2.76 11.11 17.51
CA ALA A 263 -2.08 10.47 16.41
C ALA A 263 -2.73 9.15 16.00
N THR A 264 -2.54 8.77 14.73
CA THR A 264 -2.85 7.45 14.17
C THR A 264 -1.97 7.20 12.96
N ARG A 265 -1.68 5.94 12.65
CA ARG A 265 -1.17 5.58 11.33
C ARG A 265 -2.28 5.62 10.27
N ILE A 266 -1.91 5.87 9.02
CA ILE A 266 -2.84 5.81 7.86
C ILE A 266 -2.42 4.83 6.77
N ASP A 267 -1.30 4.12 6.97
CA ASP A 267 -0.78 3.12 6.05
C ASP A 267 -0.90 1.68 6.56
N SER A 268 -0.87 0.76 5.61
CA SER A 268 -0.78 -0.68 5.79
C SER A 268 0.07 -1.30 4.67
N HIS A 269 0.24 -2.61 4.71
CA HIS A 269 1.06 -3.39 3.81
C HIS A 269 0.47 -4.79 3.63
N SER A 270 0.87 -5.48 2.57
CA SER A 270 0.70 -6.94 2.46
C SER A 270 1.88 -7.54 1.71
N PHE A 271 1.85 -8.86 1.48
CA PHE A 271 2.86 -9.53 0.66
C PHE A 271 2.90 -9.01 -0.79
N PHE A 272 1.78 -8.52 -1.31
CA PHE A 272 1.64 -8.12 -2.71
C PHE A 272 1.55 -6.60 -2.85
N TRP A 273 2.26 -6.08 -3.85
CA TRP A 273 2.31 -4.66 -4.13
C TRP A 273 0.95 -4.12 -4.52
N ASN A 274 0.62 -2.95 -3.97
CA ASN A 274 -0.64 -2.25 -4.22
C ASN A 274 -1.90 -3.08 -3.87
N VAL A 275 -1.77 -4.06 -2.97
CA VAL A 275 -2.88 -4.74 -2.30
C VAL A 275 -2.65 -4.61 -0.80
N ALA A 276 -3.13 -3.54 -0.18
CA ALA A 276 -2.97 -3.23 1.23
C ALA A 276 -4.29 -2.67 1.78
N PRO A 277 -5.31 -3.52 2.00
CA PRO A 277 -6.65 -3.10 2.42
C PRO A 277 -6.70 -2.56 3.86
N GLY A 278 -5.88 -3.09 4.77
CA GLY A 278 -5.61 -2.52 6.10
C GLY A 278 -6.83 -2.09 6.93
N ALA A 279 -7.94 -2.83 6.83
CA ALA A 279 -9.23 -2.43 7.40
C ALA A 279 -9.17 -2.26 8.92
N GLU A 280 -8.64 -3.27 9.60
CA GLU A 280 -8.39 -3.22 11.02
C GLU A 280 -7.11 -2.41 11.28
N SER A 281 -6.02 -2.70 10.55
CA SER A 281 -4.70 -2.17 10.86
C SER A 281 -4.65 -0.64 10.84
N ALA A 282 -5.23 0.00 9.83
CA ALA A 282 -5.17 1.45 9.63
C ALA A 282 -6.56 2.10 9.67
N VAL A 283 -7.48 1.62 8.82
CA VAL A 283 -8.75 2.31 8.55
C VAL A 283 -9.60 2.49 9.79
N SER A 284 -9.73 1.44 10.61
CA SER A 284 -10.47 1.52 11.88
C SER A 284 -10.01 2.68 12.76
N SER A 285 -8.70 2.89 12.84
CA SER A 285 -8.06 3.85 13.75
C SER A 285 -8.18 5.26 13.22
N PHE A 286 -7.85 5.49 11.95
CA PHE A 286 -7.92 6.83 11.40
C PHE A 286 -9.34 7.31 11.13
N VAL A 287 -10.28 6.42 10.81
CA VAL A 287 -11.71 6.79 10.70
C VAL A 287 -12.25 7.23 12.07
N THR A 288 -11.89 6.51 13.13
CA THR A 288 -12.26 6.88 14.51
C THR A 288 -11.65 8.22 14.90
N HIS A 289 -10.39 8.46 14.53
CA HIS A 289 -9.69 9.71 14.77
C HIS A 289 -10.33 10.89 14.00
N LEU A 290 -10.66 10.72 12.71
CA LEU A 290 -11.36 11.71 11.90
C LEU A 290 -12.74 12.07 12.52
N ALA A 291 -13.49 11.06 12.95
CA ALA A 291 -14.78 11.27 13.62
C ALA A 291 -14.65 11.99 14.98
N ALA A 292 -13.57 11.72 15.73
CA ALA A 292 -13.27 12.44 16.96
C ALA A 292 -12.94 13.92 16.69
N ALA A 293 -12.21 14.21 15.61
CA ALA A 293 -11.91 15.57 15.18
C ALA A 293 -13.18 16.35 14.80
N GLU A 294 -14.11 15.71 14.07
CA GLU A 294 -15.42 16.28 13.74
C GLU A 294 -16.23 16.60 15.00
N ALA A 295 -16.34 15.64 15.92
CA ALA A 295 -17.11 15.79 17.15
C ALA A 295 -16.56 16.92 18.03
N LEU A 296 -15.23 17.04 18.12
CA LEU A 296 -14.60 18.09 18.92
C LEU A 296 -14.75 19.48 18.30
N HIS A 297 -14.63 19.63 16.97
CA HIS A 297 -14.82 20.92 16.29
C HIS A 297 -16.24 21.48 16.42
N LYS A 298 -17.24 20.63 16.63
CA LYS A 298 -18.63 21.06 16.85
C LYS A 298 -18.89 21.58 18.28
N ALA A 299 -17.93 21.48 19.20
CA ALA A 299 -18.09 22.03 20.54
C ALA A 299 -18.09 23.58 20.50
N PRO A 300 -18.97 24.25 21.28
CA PRO A 300 -19.20 25.69 21.15
C PRO A 300 -18.05 26.58 21.69
N ASP A 301 -17.24 26.04 22.60
CA ASP A 301 -16.21 26.76 23.36
C ASP A 301 -14.78 26.39 22.98
N VAL A 302 -14.61 25.78 21.80
CA VAL A 302 -13.31 25.33 21.25
C VAL A 302 -12.25 26.43 21.23
N LEU A 303 -12.63 27.65 20.86
CA LEU A 303 -11.71 28.79 20.76
C LEU A 303 -11.27 29.34 22.13
N LEU A 304 -11.93 28.93 23.21
CA LEU A 304 -11.64 29.38 24.59
C LEU A 304 -10.79 28.37 25.36
N LEU A 305 -10.44 27.24 24.75
CA LEU A 305 -9.67 26.19 25.40
C LEU A 305 -8.25 26.67 25.73
N PRO A 306 -7.75 26.44 26.96
CA PRO A 306 -6.40 26.83 27.37
C PRO A 306 -5.28 26.21 26.52
N ARG A 307 -5.44 24.94 26.13
CA ARG A 307 -4.48 24.21 25.31
C ARG A 307 -5.08 23.90 23.96
N ASN A 308 -4.24 23.87 22.94
CA ASN A 308 -4.64 23.48 21.60
C ASN A 308 -4.62 21.95 21.46
N VAL A 309 -5.35 21.42 20.47
CA VAL A 309 -5.32 20.01 20.10
C VAL A 309 -4.79 19.89 18.67
N MET A 310 -3.80 19.04 18.47
CA MET A 310 -3.22 18.75 17.16
C MET A 310 -3.59 17.34 16.73
N PHE A 311 -4.31 17.24 15.62
CA PHE A 311 -4.67 15.98 14.97
C PHE A 311 -3.60 15.61 13.96
N THR A 312 -3.05 14.40 14.05
CA THR A 312 -1.96 13.92 13.20
C THR A 312 -2.21 12.52 12.65
N PHE A 313 -1.91 12.35 11.37
CA PHE A 313 -2.11 11.14 10.61
C PHE A 313 -0.78 10.79 9.93
N PHE A 314 -0.09 9.79 10.46
CA PHE A 314 1.26 9.43 10.04
C PHE A 314 1.24 8.43 8.88
N GLN A 315 2.00 8.74 7.84
CA GLN A 315 2.26 7.86 6.69
C GLN A 315 3.55 7.08 6.88
N GLY A 316 3.58 5.84 6.41
CA GLY A 316 4.76 4.98 6.44
C GLY A 316 5.14 4.47 7.84
N GLU A 317 4.17 4.33 8.74
CA GLU A 317 4.41 3.73 10.07
C GLU A 317 4.68 2.23 9.98
N THR A 318 4.23 1.56 8.92
CA THR A 318 4.51 0.13 8.66
C THR A 318 5.98 -0.15 8.31
N PHE A 319 6.72 0.87 7.89
CA PHE A 319 8.10 0.77 7.41
C PHE A 319 9.09 1.47 8.34
N ASP A 320 9.14 1.02 9.59
CA ASP A 320 10.04 1.56 10.61
C ASP A 320 9.82 3.06 10.90
N TYR A 321 8.53 3.44 10.97
CA TYR A 321 8.11 4.77 11.43
C TYR A 321 8.61 5.94 10.58
N ILE A 322 8.48 5.84 9.25
CA ILE A 322 8.95 6.89 8.31
C ILE A 322 8.35 8.26 8.66
N GLY A 323 7.03 8.33 8.82
CA GLY A 323 6.29 9.57 9.00
C GLY A 323 6.49 10.21 10.36
N SER A 324 6.33 9.42 11.44
CA SER A 324 6.48 9.93 12.80
C SER A 324 7.93 10.26 13.14
N SER A 325 8.91 9.44 12.70
CA SER A 325 10.32 9.79 12.87
C SER A 325 10.70 11.05 12.10
N ARG A 326 10.10 11.29 10.93
CA ARG A 326 10.33 12.52 10.19
C ARG A 326 9.75 13.74 10.92
N MET A 327 8.54 13.63 11.44
CA MET A 327 7.92 14.70 12.22
C MET A 327 8.77 15.08 13.44
N VAL A 328 9.23 14.08 14.21
CA VAL A 328 10.12 14.30 15.38
C VAL A 328 11.39 15.02 14.96
N TYR A 329 12.05 14.56 13.89
CA TYR A 329 13.25 15.21 13.36
C TYR A 329 12.99 16.67 12.93
N ASP A 330 11.87 16.94 12.24
CA ASP A 330 11.54 18.32 11.85
C ASP A 330 11.20 19.21 13.06
N MET A 331 10.66 18.66 14.15
CA MET A 331 10.45 19.38 15.41
C MET A 331 11.77 19.68 16.14
N GLU A 332 12.72 18.75 16.15
CA GLU A 332 14.06 18.95 16.75
C GLU A 332 14.91 19.94 15.95
N GLN A 333 14.79 19.93 14.62
CA GLN A 333 15.56 20.80 13.73
C GLN A 333 14.89 22.17 13.48
N ASP A 334 13.88 22.54 14.26
CA ASP A 334 13.10 23.76 14.08
C ASP A 334 12.59 23.94 12.63
N LYS A 335 12.21 22.85 11.96
CA LYS A 335 11.58 22.84 10.61
C LYS A 335 10.06 22.67 10.64
N PHE A 336 9.50 22.38 11.81
CA PHE A 336 8.06 22.26 12.05
C PHE A 336 7.51 23.42 12.91
N PRO A 337 6.26 23.90 12.73
CA PRO A 337 5.74 25.06 13.48
C PRO A 337 5.71 24.86 15.01
N LEU A 338 5.55 23.62 15.46
CA LEU A 338 5.60 23.23 16.87
C LEU A 338 6.97 22.62 17.21
N ARG A 339 7.42 22.84 18.45
CA ARG A 339 8.57 22.13 19.03
C ARG A 339 8.10 20.94 19.86
N LEU A 340 9.01 20.00 20.13
CA LEU A 340 8.74 18.89 21.05
C LEU A 340 8.36 19.38 22.45
N ASP A 341 8.90 20.53 22.88
CA ASP A 341 8.58 21.14 24.18
C ASP A 341 7.14 21.59 24.32
N ASN A 342 6.48 21.95 23.20
CA ASN A 342 5.09 22.35 23.19
C ASN A 342 4.12 21.17 23.44
N ILE A 343 4.58 19.93 23.30
CA ILE A 343 3.73 18.75 23.49
C ILE A 343 3.52 18.54 24.99
N HIS A 344 2.28 18.71 25.44
CA HIS A 344 1.87 18.46 26.83
C HIS A 344 1.53 17.00 27.06
N SER A 345 0.78 16.39 26.14
CA SER A 345 0.35 14.98 26.24
C SER A 345 0.09 14.38 24.88
N PHE A 346 0.28 13.06 24.77
CA PHE A 346 0.15 12.30 23.52
C PHE A 346 -0.92 11.21 23.63
N LEU A 347 -1.82 11.13 22.65
CA LEU A 347 -2.83 10.08 22.55
C LEU A 347 -2.74 9.42 21.18
N GLU A 348 -2.57 8.11 21.12
CA GLU A 348 -2.55 7.39 19.84
C GLU A 348 -3.70 6.39 19.76
N LEU A 349 -4.30 6.27 18.57
CA LEU A 349 -5.24 5.19 18.26
C LEU A 349 -4.55 4.17 17.36
N ASN A 350 -4.62 2.90 17.74
CA ASN A 350 -4.09 1.81 16.93
C ASN A 350 -4.93 0.55 17.14
N GLN A 351 -5.50 0.01 16.07
CA GLN A 351 -6.35 -1.18 16.08
C GLN A 351 -7.54 -1.06 17.04
N VAL A 352 -8.65 -0.46 16.61
CA VAL A 352 -9.78 -0.12 17.51
C VAL A 352 -11.12 -0.72 17.10
N ALA A 353 -11.13 -1.58 16.06
CA ALA A 353 -12.36 -2.18 15.53
C ALA A 353 -12.75 -3.48 16.23
N LEU A 354 -11.81 -4.39 16.52
CA LEU A 354 -12.10 -5.74 16.98
C LEU A 354 -12.21 -5.78 18.51
N ARG A 355 -13.18 -5.06 19.07
CA ARG A 355 -13.36 -5.00 20.53
C ARG A 355 -14.03 -6.27 21.04
N ASN A 356 -13.45 -6.87 22.09
CA ASN A 356 -14.13 -7.93 22.83
C ASN A 356 -15.19 -7.31 23.74
N GLY A 357 -16.42 -7.18 23.22
CA GLY A 357 -17.49 -6.43 23.86
C GLY A 357 -17.27 -4.92 23.76
N SER A 358 -17.31 -4.22 24.91
CA SER A 358 -17.14 -2.77 25.00
C SER A 358 -15.74 -2.32 25.44
N MET A 359 -14.80 -3.25 25.61
CA MET A 359 -13.49 -2.96 26.20
C MET A 359 -12.52 -2.31 25.21
N LEU A 360 -11.80 -1.30 25.68
CA LEU A 360 -10.68 -0.67 24.99
C LEU A 360 -9.51 -0.53 25.98
N TRP A 361 -8.31 -0.88 25.55
CA TRP A 361 -7.12 -0.97 26.39
C TRP A 361 -6.25 0.28 26.27
N MET A 362 -5.82 0.79 27.42
CA MET A 362 -4.93 1.95 27.54
C MET A 362 -3.51 1.48 27.84
N HIS A 363 -2.62 1.54 26.85
CA HIS A 363 -1.20 1.19 27.01
C HIS A 363 -0.39 2.44 27.34
N THR A 364 0.55 2.31 28.28
CA THR A 364 1.44 3.39 28.72
C THR A 364 2.86 2.86 28.82
N ASP A 365 3.85 3.73 28.68
CA ASP A 365 5.25 3.30 28.76
C ASP A 365 5.70 3.07 30.22
N PRO A 366 6.06 1.83 30.62
CA PRO A 366 6.52 1.54 31.98
C PRO A 366 7.81 2.28 32.35
N VAL A 367 8.71 2.52 31.40
CA VAL A 367 10.01 3.17 31.67
C VAL A 367 9.80 4.67 31.95
N SER A 368 9.02 5.36 31.13
CA SER A 368 8.63 6.76 31.38
C SER A 368 7.94 6.95 32.73
N ARG A 369 7.12 5.97 33.16
CA ARG A 369 6.40 6.00 34.45
C ARG A 369 7.30 5.76 35.67
N MET A 370 8.57 5.41 35.50
CA MET A 370 9.54 5.39 36.60
C MET A 370 9.85 6.81 37.10
N ASN A 371 9.70 7.83 36.24
CA ASN A 371 9.78 9.22 36.65
C ASN A 371 8.47 9.65 37.33
N GLU A 372 8.55 10.09 38.59
CA GLU A 372 7.38 10.46 39.40
C GLU A 372 6.52 11.57 38.77
N SER A 373 7.16 12.59 38.17
CA SER A 373 6.46 13.71 37.52
C SER A 373 5.65 13.24 36.31
N VAL A 374 6.28 12.44 35.46
CA VAL A 374 5.63 11.86 34.27
C VAL A 374 4.52 10.89 34.68
N ASN A 375 4.75 10.07 35.71
CA ASN A 375 3.74 9.13 36.22
C ASN A 375 2.49 9.84 36.74
N LEU A 376 2.63 10.99 37.41
CA LEU A 376 1.49 11.80 37.84
C LEU A 376 0.70 12.33 36.64
N GLN A 377 1.38 12.82 35.61
CA GLN A 377 0.74 13.28 34.37
C GLN A 377 0.02 12.14 33.63
N VAL A 378 0.64 10.97 33.54
CA VAL A 378 0.03 9.78 32.93
C VAL A 378 -1.19 9.31 33.73
N LYS A 379 -1.13 9.29 35.06
CA LYS A 379 -2.30 8.97 35.90
C LYS A 379 -3.46 9.95 35.70
N ASN A 380 -3.16 11.24 35.55
CA ASN A 380 -4.17 12.24 35.24
C ASN A 380 -4.80 11.98 33.86
N LEU A 381 -3.97 11.70 32.84
CA LEU A 381 -4.44 11.34 31.50
C LEU A 381 -5.36 10.11 31.50
N LEU A 382 -4.98 9.04 32.20
CA LEU A 382 -5.80 7.83 32.37
C LEU A 382 -7.13 8.12 33.08
N THR A 383 -7.11 9.01 34.07
CA THR A 383 -8.32 9.42 34.80
C THR A 383 -9.28 10.19 33.90
N ILE A 384 -8.77 11.16 33.13
CA ILE A 384 -9.56 11.94 32.17
C ILE A 384 -10.17 11.03 31.10
N LEU A 385 -9.39 10.10 30.56
CA LEU A 385 -9.85 9.10 29.60
C LEU A 385 -10.98 8.25 30.19
N THR A 386 -10.78 7.69 31.38
CA THR A 386 -11.77 6.85 32.06
C THR A 386 -13.07 7.62 32.33
N GLN A 387 -12.99 8.86 32.81
CA GLN A 387 -14.16 9.72 33.02
C GLN A 387 -14.89 10.03 31.70
N SER A 388 -14.15 10.23 30.61
CA SER A 388 -14.70 10.51 29.28
C SER A 388 -15.47 9.33 28.67
N SER A 389 -15.23 8.11 29.16
CA SER A 389 -15.96 6.91 28.76
C SER A 389 -17.38 6.80 29.36
N ALA A 390 -17.69 7.58 30.41
CA ALA A 390 -18.98 7.52 31.08
C ALA A 390 -20.15 7.77 30.11
N GLY A 391 -21.11 6.84 30.09
CA GLY A 391 -22.31 6.94 29.24
C GLY A 391 -22.07 6.77 27.73
N SER A 392 -20.89 6.37 27.29
CA SER A 392 -20.55 6.17 25.86
C SER A 392 -20.76 4.73 25.36
N GLY A 393 -20.97 3.77 26.26
CA GLY A 393 -20.99 2.34 25.92
C GLY A 393 -19.61 1.71 25.70
N VAL A 394 -18.52 2.45 25.95
CA VAL A 394 -17.13 1.96 25.91
C VAL A 394 -16.58 1.91 27.33
N THR A 395 -15.82 0.86 27.66
CA THR A 395 -15.13 0.72 28.94
C THR A 395 -13.62 0.75 28.70
N LEU A 396 -12.93 1.68 29.35
CA LEU A 396 -11.48 1.79 29.27
C LEU A 396 -10.81 1.04 30.42
N GLN A 397 -9.77 0.27 30.13
CA GLN A 397 -8.99 -0.44 31.15
C GLN A 397 -7.49 -0.40 30.86
N GLU A 398 -6.69 -0.37 31.92
CA GLU A 398 -5.25 -0.65 31.83
C GLU A 398 -5.01 -2.16 31.75
N PRO A 399 -3.93 -2.63 31.10
CA PRO A 399 -3.57 -4.04 31.02
C PRO A 399 -3.45 -4.77 32.38
N GLY A 400 -3.21 -4.03 33.47
CA GLY A 400 -3.15 -4.59 34.83
C GLY A 400 -1.82 -5.26 35.19
N PHE A 401 -0.82 -5.19 34.32
CA PHE A 401 0.56 -5.61 34.56
C PHE A 401 1.52 -4.75 33.74
N SER A 402 2.81 -4.76 34.09
CA SER A 402 3.84 -4.02 33.35
C SER A 402 4.14 -4.72 32.03
N GLN A 403 3.97 -4.00 30.91
CA GLN A 403 4.24 -4.50 29.57
C GLN A 403 4.71 -3.34 28.67
N PRO A 404 5.42 -3.62 27.56
CA PRO A 404 5.83 -2.57 26.65
C PRO A 404 4.64 -1.90 25.97
N LEU A 405 4.88 -0.73 25.38
CA LEU A 405 3.97 -0.15 24.41
C LEU A 405 3.85 -1.04 23.15
N PRO A 406 2.64 -1.14 22.56
CA PRO A 406 2.50 -1.70 21.21
C PRO A 406 3.29 -0.86 20.19
N PRO A 407 3.66 -1.43 19.02
CA PRO A 407 4.33 -0.69 17.97
C PRO A 407 3.46 0.49 17.52
N SER A 408 3.92 1.71 17.78
CA SER A 408 3.13 2.92 17.59
C SER A 408 4.02 4.14 17.38
N SER A 409 3.51 5.18 16.74
CA SER A 409 4.22 6.43 16.49
C SER A 409 4.73 7.09 17.77
N PHE A 410 4.00 6.92 18.88
CA PHE A 410 4.36 7.43 20.20
C PHE A 410 5.76 7.00 20.64
N GLN A 411 6.19 5.78 20.28
CA GLN A 411 7.55 5.31 20.59
C GLN A 411 8.63 6.19 19.95
N ARG A 412 8.38 6.78 18.77
CA ARG A 412 9.33 7.70 18.13
C ARG A 412 9.45 9.03 18.86
N PHE A 413 8.34 9.52 19.42
CA PHE A 413 8.38 10.72 20.25
C PHE A 413 9.10 10.47 21.57
N LEU A 414 8.88 9.31 22.20
CA LEU A 414 9.56 8.93 23.44
C LEU A 414 11.08 8.81 23.32
N ARG A 415 11.60 8.48 22.12
CA ARG A 415 13.05 8.49 21.85
C ARG A 415 13.68 9.88 21.96
N ALA A 416 12.92 10.93 21.63
CA ALA A 416 13.41 12.30 21.66
C ALA A 416 13.10 13.00 23.00
N ARG A 417 11.93 12.73 23.60
CA ARG A 417 11.49 13.35 24.85
C ARG A 417 10.57 12.45 25.65
N HIS A 418 10.78 12.35 26.96
CA HIS A 418 9.85 11.67 27.86
C HIS A 418 8.58 12.52 28.05
N ILE A 419 7.52 12.15 27.34
CA ILE A 419 6.22 12.84 27.37
C ILE A 419 5.12 11.89 27.88
N PRO A 420 4.11 12.40 28.62
CA PRO A 420 3.01 11.56 29.08
C PRO A 420 2.12 11.19 27.87
N GLY A 421 1.83 9.91 27.72
CA GLY A 421 0.94 9.48 26.65
C GLY A 421 0.35 8.10 26.82
N VAL A 422 -0.70 7.86 26.05
CA VAL A 422 -1.51 6.63 26.06
C VAL A 422 -1.75 6.17 24.63
N VAL A 423 -1.61 4.86 24.39
CA VAL A 423 -2.03 4.23 23.14
C VAL A 423 -3.32 3.45 23.41
N LEU A 424 -4.39 3.82 22.72
CA LEU A 424 -5.69 3.16 22.76
C LEU A 424 -5.77 2.07 21.71
N THR A 425 -6.10 0.86 22.16
CA THR A 425 -6.16 -0.33 21.29
C THR A 425 -7.30 -1.25 21.70
N ASP A 426 -7.72 -2.13 20.80
CA ASP A 426 -8.70 -3.19 21.06
C ASP A 426 -8.09 -4.40 21.79
N HIS A 427 -6.76 -4.50 21.88
CA HIS A 427 -6.07 -5.66 22.41
C HIS A 427 -5.34 -5.38 23.72
N ARG A 428 -5.42 -6.35 24.65
CA ARG A 428 -4.67 -6.29 25.92
C ARG A 428 -3.19 -6.61 25.74
N THR A 429 -2.87 -7.57 24.87
CA THR A 429 -1.51 -8.09 24.62
C THR A 429 -1.33 -8.31 23.12
N ALA A 430 -1.44 -9.54 22.63
CA ALA A 430 -1.40 -9.83 21.21
C ALA A 430 -2.59 -9.22 20.47
N PHE A 431 -2.37 -8.82 19.21
CA PHE A 431 -3.39 -8.28 18.32
C PHE A 431 -4.59 -9.23 18.20
N GLN A 432 -5.79 -8.65 18.17
CA GLN A 432 -6.98 -9.38 17.80
C GLN A 432 -7.07 -9.60 16.28
N ASN A 433 -6.43 -8.72 15.51
CA ASN A 433 -6.35 -8.83 14.06
C ASN A 433 -5.55 -10.05 13.61
N ARG A 434 -6.26 -11.03 13.04
CA ARG A 434 -5.68 -12.28 12.54
C ARG A 434 -5.03 -12.15 11.16
N TYR A 435 -5.21 -11.01 10.53
CA TYR A 435 -4.74 -10.71 9.18
C TYR A 435 -3.87 -9.46 9.16
N TYR A 436 -3.15 -9.17 10.25
CA TYR A 436 -2.26 -8.01 10.33
C TYR A 436 -1.32 -7.92 9.13
N GLN A 437 -1.36 -6.79 8.41
CA GLN A 437 -0.58 -6.52 7.19
C GLN A 437 -0.71 -7.61 6.13
N SER A 438 -1.95 -7.99 5.80
CA SER A 438 -2.28 -9.09 4.89
C SER A 438 -3.29 -8.66 3.83
N ILE A 439 -3.39 -9.45 2.75
CA ILE A 439 -4.42 -9.26 1.71
C ILE A 439 -5.84 -9.52 2.22
N TYR A 440 -5.97 -10.17 3.39
CA TYR A 440 -7.24 -10.53 4.02
C TYR A 440 -7.67 -9.54 5.13
N ASP A 441 -6.93 -8.45 5.36
CA ASP A 441 -7.38 -7.38 6.26
C ASP A 441 -8.41 -6.46 5.57
N THR A 442 -9.53 -7.06 5.19
CA THR A 442 -10.59 -6.50 4.35
C THR A 442 -11.81 -6.10 5.20
N PRO A 443 -12.85 -5.45 4.66
CA PRO A 443 -14.02 -5.06 5.46
C PRO A 443 -14.69 -6.24 6.19
N GLU A 444 -14.61 -7.45 5.64
CA GLU A 444 -15.10 -8.68 6.27
C GLU A 444 -14.38 -8.99 7.59
N ASN A 445 -13.10 -8.61 7.73
CA ASN A 445 -12.32 -8.80 8.96
C ASN A 445 -12.92 -8.03 10.13
N ILE A 446 -13.41 -6.81 9.89
CA ILE A 446 -14.01 -5.94 10.89
C ILE A 446 -15.55 -5.95 10.86
N HIS A 447 -16.14 -6.98 10.25
CA HIS A 447 -17.58 -7.21 10.18
C HIS A 447 -18.38 -6.04 9.58
N VAL A 448 -17.82 -5.38 8.57
CA VAL A 448 -18.54 -4.37 7.78
C VAL A 448 -19.35 -5.08 6.71
N GLU A 449 -20.60 -5.41 7.07
CA GLU A 449 -21.54 -6.11 6.20
C GLU A 449 -22.72 -5.21 5.83
N TYR A 450 -23.19 -5.37 4.59
CA TYR A 450 -24.34 -4.64 4.05
C TYR A 450 -25.44 -5.63 3.67
N PRO A 451 -26.72 -5.32 3.92
CA PRO A 451 -27.84 -6.10 3.42
C PRO A 451 -27.82 -6.29 1.90
N GLU A 452 -28.22 -7.48 1.43
CA GLU A 452 -28.32 -7.77 0.00
C GLU A 452 -29.38 -6.87 -0.67
N GLY A 453 -29.06 -6.38 -1.89
CA GLY A 453 -29.98 -5.61 -2.72
C GLY A 453 -29.94 -4.08 -2.54
N LEU A 454 -29.09 -3.55 -1.64
CA LEU A 454 -28.89 -2.11 -1.50
C LEU A 454 -28.16 -1.51 -2.71
N SER A 455 -28.58 -0.32 -3.14
CA SER A 455 -27.83 0.48 -4.11
C SER A 455 -26.51 1.01 -3.51
N PRO A 456 -25.53 1.43 -4.34
CA PRO A 456 -24.28 2.02 -3.85
C PRO A 456 -24.48 3.27 -2.98
N GLU A 457 -25.52 4.06 -3.27
CA GLU A 457 -25.87 5.27 -2.53
C GLU A 457 -26.59 4.95 -1.21
N GLU A 458 -27.45 3.93 -1.17
CA GLU A 458 -28.05 3.45 0.07
C GLU A 458 -27.02 2.80 0.98
N SER A 459 -26.07 2.06 0.42
CA SER A 459 -24.96 1.44 1.16
C SER A 459 -24.05 2.49 1.80
N LEU A 460 -23.85 3.63 1.15
CA LEU A 460 -23.08 4.76 1.69
C LEU A 460 -23.73 5.38 2.94
N GLU A 461 -25.07 5.41 3.01
CA GLU A 461 -25.82 5.98 4.13
C GLU A 461 -26.21 4.94 5.20
N TYR A 462 -26.07 3.64 4.90
CA TYR A 462 -26.41 2.56 5.81
C TYR A 462 -25.44 2.50 6.99
N VAL A 463 -25.95 2.65 8.21
CA VAL A 463 -25.13 2.65 9.43
C VAL A 463 -24.92 1.22 9.92
N THR A 464 -23.72 0.68 9.67
CA THR A 464 -23.30 -0.64 10.16
C THR A 464 -23.08 -0.64 11.67
N ASP A 465 -23.10 -1.83 12.29
CA ASP A 465 -22.83 -1.94 13.73
C ASP A 465 -21.38 -1.60 14.07
N THR A 466 -20.42 -1.94 13.19
CA THR A 466 -19.03 -1.50 13.28
C THR A 466 -18.93 0.03 13.24
N ALA A 467 -19.69 0.72 12.38
CA ALA A 467 -19.71 2.19 12.36
C ALA A 467 -20.21 2.79 13.68
N LYS A 468 -21.25 2.21 14.30
CA LYS A 468 -21.74 2.63 15.63
C LYS A 468 -20.68 2.40 16.71
N ALA A 469 -20.03 1.24 16.69
CA ALA A 469 -18.97 0.90 17.63
C ALA A 469 -17.79 1.88 17.55
N LEU A 470 -17.33 2.20 16.35
CA LEU A 470 -16.25 3.18 16.14
C LEU A 470 -16.68 4.61 16.51
N ALA A 471 -17.94 4.99 16.24
CA ALA A 471 -18.47 6.29 16.66
C ALA A 471 -18.50 6.46 18.19
N GLN A 472 -18.76 5.38 18.93
CA GLN A 472 -18.65 5.40 20.40
C GLN A 472 -17.21 5.63 20.86
N VAL A 473 -16.23 4.96 20.24
CA VAL A 473 -14.80 5.19 20.55
C VAL A 473 -14.41 6.62 20.21
N ALA A 474 -14.79 7.11 19.03
CA ALA A 474 -14.53 8.49 18.59
C ALA A 474 -15.13 9.52 19.56
N THR A 475 -16.32 9.23 20.10
CA THR A 475 -16.96 10.05 21.13
C THR A 475 -16.13 10.11 22.42
N VAL A 476 -15.63 8.98 22.91
CA VAL A 476 -14.76 8.94 24.10
C VAL A 476 -13.48 9.72 23.86
N VAL A 477 -12.85 9.55 22.70
CA VAL A 477 -11.63 10.26 22.33
C VAL A 477 -11.89 11.76 22.25
N ALA A 478 -12.96 12.22 21.59
CA ALA A 478 -13.28 13.64 21.50
C ALA A 478 -13.52 14.28 22.88
N ARG A 479 -14.25 13.58 23.77
CA ARG A 479 -14.47 14.04 25.16
C ARG A 479 -13.18 14.10 25.96
N ALA A 480 -12.30 13.10 25.80
CA ALA A 480 -11.01 13.08 26.47
C ALA A 480 -10.10 14.22 25.98
N LEU A 481 -10.06 14.48 24.67
CA LEU A 481 -9.30 15.59 24.10
C LEU A 481 -9.81 16.94 24.60
N TYR A 482 -11.14 17.11 24.70
CA TYR A 482 -11.73 18.31 25.30
C TYR A 482 -11.30 18.51 26.76
N GLY A 483 -11.33 17.45 27.58
CA GLY A 483 -10.87 17.50 28.97
C GLY A 483 -9.36 17.80 29.08
N LEU A 484 -8.53 17.17 28.25
CA LEU A 484 -7.08 17.41 28.21
C LEU A 484 -6.74 18.83 27.75
N ALA A 485 -7.54 19.39 26.86
CA ALA A 485 -7.43 20.76 26.40
C ALA A 485 -7.78 21.80 27.49
N GLY A 486 -8.35 21.36 28.63
CA GLY A 486 -8.74 22.21 29.75
C GLY A 486 -10.22 22.63 29.73
N GLY A 487 -11.04 21.98 28.91
CA GLY A 487 -12.48 22.21 28.88
C GLY A 487 -13.16 21.76 30.17
N THR A 488 -14.05 22.59 30.71
CA THR A 488 -14.75 22.34 32.00
C THR A 488 -16.26 22.22 31.87
N ASN A 489 -16.82 22.52 30.68
CA ASN A 489 -18.26 22.42 30.45
C ASN A 489 -18.70 20.96 30.26
N SER A 490 -20.02 20.75 30.23
CA SER A 490 -20.59 19.41 30.02
C SER A 490 -20.14 18.82 28.69
N THR A 491 -19.52 17.64 28.75
CA THR A 491 -19.06 16.87 27.58
C THR A 491 -20.18 16.08 26.89
N SER A 492 -21.42 16.15 27.40
CA SER A 492 -22.57 15.40 26.89
C SER A 492 -22.92 15.72 25.43
N ALA A 493 -22.69 16.97 25.00
CA ALA A 493 -22.94 17.44 23.64
C ALA A 493 -21.88 16.98 22.63
N ILE A 494 -20.69 16.57 23.10
CA ILE A 494 -19.60 16.10 22.24
C ILE A 494 -19.85 14.63 21.94
N GLN A 495 -20.34 14.36 20.73
CA GLN A 495 -20.65 13.02 20.22
C GLN A 495 -20.32 12.93 18.72
N ALA A 496 -19.71 11.82 18.32
CA ALA A 496 -19.46 11.52 16.92
C ALA A 496 -20.69 10.90 16.26
N ASP A 497 -21.01 11.32 15.03
CA ASP A 497 -22.17 10.81 14.29
C ASP A 497 -21.83 9.48 13.59
N PRO A 498 -22.54 8.38 13.90
CA PRO A 498 -22.37 7.10 13.20
C PRO A 498 -22.59 7.19 11.68
N ARG A 499 -23.38 8.16 11.20
CA ARG A 499 -23.58 8.38 9.76
C ARG A 499 -22.33 8.90 9.09
N THR A 500 -21.56 9.77 9.74
CA THR A 500 -20.28 10.22 9.17
C THR A 500 -19.27 9.07 9.16
N VAL A 501 -19.23 8.28 10.24
CA VAL A 501 -18.35 7.11 10.34
C VAL A 501 -18.64 6.08 9.25
N THR A 502 -19.91 5.76 9.00
CA THR A 502 -20.26 4.76 7.97
C THR A 502 -19.90 5.23 6.55
N LYS A 503 -20.05 6.53 6.25
CA LYS A 503 -19.61 7.12 4.97
C LYS A 503 -18.11 6.99 4.77
N MET A 504 -17.34 7.26 5.81
CA MET A 504 -15.89 7.08 5.80
C MET A 504 -15.51 5.61 5.62
N LEU A 505 -16.09 4.68 6.38
CA LEU A 505 -15.81 3.25 6.23
C LEU A 505 -16.14 2.74 4.83
N TYR A 506 -17.32 3.08 4.30
CA TYR A 506 -17.70 2.70 2.94
C TYR A 506 -16.73 3.27 1.90
N GLY A 507 -16.36 4.54 2.04
CA GLY A 507 -15.41 5.19 1.13
C GLY A 507 -14.00 4.60 1.17
N PHE A 508 -13.49 4.28 2.36
CA PHE A 508 -12.14 3.77 2.57
C PHE A 508 -12.00 2.24 2.46
N LEU A 509 -13.10 1.47 2.46
CA LEU A 509 -13.03 -0.01 2.41
C LEU A 509 -13.75 -0.64 1.23
N ILE A 510 -14.84 -0.02 0.75
CA ILE A 510 -15.70 -0.62 -0.27
C ILE A 510 -15.50 0.08 -1.61
N LYS A 511 -15.77 1.40 -1.65
CA LYS A 511 -15.81 2.15 -2.90
C LYS A 511 -15.32 3.58 -2.71
N MET A 512 -14.09 3.82 -3.14
CA MET A 512 -13.48 5.15 -3.16
C MET A 512 -14.25 6.12 -4.06
N ASN A 513 -14.71 5.63 -5.21
CA ASN A 513 -15.46 6.43 -6.16
C ASN A 513 -16.96 6.50 -5.76
N ASN A 514 -17.27 7.34 -4.79
CA ASN A 514 -18.63 7.56 -4.26
C ASN A 514 -19.06 9.04 -4.33
N SER A 515 -20.36 9.28 -4.14
CA SER A 515 -20.96 10.61 -4.27
C SER A 515 -20.41 11.64 -3.27
N TRP A 516 -20.07 11.20 -2.06
CA TRP A 516 -19.53 12.06 -1.00
C TRP A 516 -18.05 12.41 -1.23
N PHE A 517 -17.18 11.43 -1.48
CA PHE A 517 -15.77 11.67 -1.81
C PHE A 517 -15.61 12.54 -3.05
N GLN A 518 -16.42 12.31 -4.10
CA GLN A 518 -16.44 13.20 -5.27
C GLN A 518 -16.79 14.65 -4.93
N SER A 519 -17.59 14.89 -3.87
CA SER A 519 -18.01 16.24 -3.49
C SER A 519 -16.96 17.04 -2.72
N ILE A 520 -16.02 16.36 -2.03
CA ILE A 520 -15.03 17.00 -1.16
C ILE A 520 -13.65 17.17 -1.81
N ILE A 521 -13.37 16.47 -2.92
CA ILE A 521 -12.08 16.58 -3.61
C ILE A 521 -12.06 17.75 -4.60
N LYS A 522 -10.84 18.16 -5.00
CA LYS A 522 -10.63 19.09 -6.11
C LYS A 522 -11.05 18.45 -7.45
N PRO A 523 -11.47 19.26 -8.45
CA PRO A 523 -11.79 18.76 -9.80
C PRO A 523 -10.65 17.96 -10.44
N ASP A 524 -9.40 18.40 -10.28
CA ASP A 524 -8.23 17.80 -10.92
C ASP A 524 -7.85 16.43 -10.30
N LEU A 525 -8.33 16.17 -9.08
CA LEU A 525 -8.10 14.93 -8.36
C LEU A 525 -9.17 13.87 -8.64
N LYS A 526 -10.09 14.09 -9.58
CA LYS A 526 -11.11 13.06 -9.90
C LYS A 526 -10.48 11.72 -10.32
N GLY A 527 -9.31 11.76 -10.94
CA GLY A 527 -8.57 10.55 -11.37
C GLY A 527 -8.10 9.65 -10.24
N ILE A 528 -7.95 10.16 -9.00
CA ILE A 528 -7.52 9.34 -7.86
C ILE A 528 -8.64 8.43 -7.33
N LEU A 529 -9.91 8.72 -7.66
CA LEU A 529 -11.08 7.94 -7.25
C LEU A 529 -11.26 6.71 -8.18
N GLY A 530 -10.37 5.74 -8.02
CA GLY A 530 -10.39 4.44 -8.70
C GLY A 530 -11.17 3.34 -7.96
N GLY A 531 -10.63 2.11 -8.03
CA GLY A 531 -11.21 0.89 -7.47
C GLY A 531 -11.13 0.79 -5.94
N VAL A 532 -10.96 -0.43 -5.43
CA VAL A 532 -10.86 -0.70 -3.98
C VAL A 532 -9.68 0.09 -3.40
N PRO A 533 -9.89 0.89 -2.34
CA PRO A 533 -8.81 1.64 -1.69
C PRO A 533 -7.66 0.76 -1.23
N GLN A 534 -6.45 1.29 -1.36
CA GLN A 534 -5.21 0.64 -0.92
C GLN A 534 -4.43 1.64 -0.08
N HIS A 535 -3.88 1.17 1.04
CA HIS A 535 -3.20 2.02 2.03
C HIS A 535 -1.70 1.75 2.06
N TYR A 536 -1.10 1.35 0.94
CA TYR A 536 0.35 1.21 0.81
C TYR A 536 1.03 2.58 0.66
N VAL A 537 2.11 2.81 1.40
CA VAL A 537 3.00 3.95 1.16
C VAL A 537 3.82 3.66 -0.11
N ALA A 538 3.61 4.45 -1.16
CA ALA A 538 4.22 4.23 -2.45
C ALA A 538 5.27 5.29 -2.77
N VAL A 539 6.09 5.02 -3.79
CA VAL A 539 7.02 6.01 -4.38
C VAL A 539 6.27 7.18 -5.03
N SER A 540 5.07 6.94 -5.57
CA SER A 540 4.23 7.99 -6.13
C SER A 540 3.56 8.77 -4.99
N SER A 541 4.06 9.98 -4.72
CA SER A 541 3.55 10.83 -3.65
C SER A 541 2.87 12.10 -4.19
N PRO A 542 1.76 12.56 -3.59
CA PRO A 542 1.03 11.89 -2.51
C PRO A 542 0.18 10.69 -2.96
N VAL A 543 0.03 9.68 -2.10
CA VAL A 543 -0.84 8.54 -2.40
C VAL A 543 -2.32 8.90 -2.23
N ASN A 544 -3.21 8.11 -2.85
CA ASN A 544 -4.66 8.34 -2.83
C ASN A 544 -5.21 8.49 -1.39
N THR A 545 -4.77 7.64 -0.47
CA THR A 545 -5.17 7.67 0.94
C THR A 545 -4.82 9.01 1.60
N THR A 546 -3.63 9.55 1.37
CA THR A 546 -3.17 10.81 1.96
C THR A 546 -4.02 11.99 1.48
N TYR A 547 -4.31 12.06 0.18
CA TYR A 547 -5.23 13.07 -0.35
C TYR A 547 -6.64 12.94 0.24
N LEU A 548 -7.19 11.73 0.32
CA LEU A 548 -8.53 11.52 0.85
C LEU A 548 -8.63 11.88 2.33
N VAL A 549 -7.67 11.46 3.15
CA VAL A 549 -7.62 11.85 4.57
C VAL A 549 -7.52 13.37 4.71
N GLN A 550 -6.71 14.04 3.87
CA GLN A 550 -6.62 15.50 3.86
C GLN A 550 -7.98 16.17 3.58
N TYR A 551 -8.67 15.78 2.51
CA TYR A 551 -9.95 16.39 2.13
C TYR A 551 -11.10 16.00 3.04
N VAL A 552 -11.12 14.76 3.56
CA VAL A 552 -12.09 14.33 4.55
C VAL A 552 -11.90 15.17 5.82
N LEU A 553 -10.68 15.27 6.34
CA LEU A 553 -10.41 16.11 7.52
C LEU A 553 -10.80 17.57 7.26
N ALA A 554 -10.45 18.13 6.09
CA ALA A 554 -10.80 19.51 5.74
C ALA A 554 -12.32 19.74 5.65
N ASN A 555 -13.08 18.75 5.19
CA ASN A 555 -14.55 18.82 5.18
C ASN A 555 -15.16 18.68 6.58
N LEU A 556 -14.55 17.88 7.46
CA LEU A 556 -15.05 17.63 8.82
C LEU A 556 -14.72 18.77 9.80
N THR A 557 -13.58 19.43 9.63
CA THR A 557 -13.10 20.48 10.55
C THR A 557 -13.15 21.89 9.95
N GLY A 558 -13.23 21.99 8.63
CA GLY A 558 -13.23 23.27 7.92
C GLY A 558 -14.60 23.94 7.84
N THR A 559 -14.59 25.14 7.27
CA THR A 559 -15.78 25.97 7.06
C THR A 559 -15.89 26.36 5.59
N VAL A 560 -17.08 26.26 5.01
CA VAL A 560 -17.36 26.78 3.66
C VAL A 560 -17.35 28.31 3.70
N VAL A 561 -16.58 28.93 2.82
CA VAL A 561 -16.47 30.40 2.69
C VAL A 561 -16.96 30.85 1.33
N ASN A 562 -17.62 32.02 1.30
CA ASN A 562 -18.15 32.60 0.07
C ASN A 562 -17.06 33.36 -0.69
N LEU A 563 -16.16 32.61 -1.33
CA LEU A 563 -15.10 33.14 -2.19
C LEU A 563 -15.31 32.65 -3.62
N THR A 564 -14.90 33.47 -4.59
CA THR A 564 -14.84 33.04 -5.99
C THR A 564 -13.70 32.02 -6.19
N LYS A 565 -13.74 31.30 -7.31
CA LYS A 565 -12.68 30.34 -7.66
C LYS A 565 -11.29 31.00 -7.65
N GLU A 566 -11.18 32.20 -8.23
CA GLU A 566 -9.88 32.90 -8.33
C GLU A 566 -9.36 33.35 -6.97
N GLU A 567 -10.23 33.83 -6.07
CA GLU A 567 -9.86 34.20 -4.70
C GLU A 567 -9.50 32.98 -3.86
N CYS A 568 -10.20 31.85 -4.04
CA CYS A 568 -9.92 30.61 -3.32
C CYS A 568 -8.59 29.99 -3.75
N LEU A 569 -8.25 30.08 -5.04
CA LEU A 569 -6.97 29.57 -5.58
C LEU A 569 -5.80 30.52 -5.30
N ASN A 570 -6.06 31.82 -5.20
CA ASN A 570 -5.04 32.84 -4.92
C ASN A 570 -5.39 33.66 -3.67
N PRO A 571 -5.43 33.03 -2.48
CA PRO A 571 -5.79 33.75 -1.24
C PRO A 571 -4.86 34.93 -0.99
N GLU A 572 -3.57 34.82 -1.34
CA GLU A 572 -2.58 35.91 -1.18
C GLU A 572 -2.97 37.26 -1.79
N LYS A 573 -3.80 37.25 -2.84
CA LYS A 573 -4.26 38.47 -3.51
C LYS A 573 -5.43 39.14 -2.79
N ASN A 574 -6.07 38.45 -1.87
CA ASN A 574 -7.22 38.94 -1.12
C ASN A 574 -6.80 39.26 0.34
N PRO A 575 -6.83 40.55 0.73
CA PRO A 575 -6.41 40.99 2.07
C PRO A 575 -7.29 40.47 3.20
N HIS A 576 -8.49 39.93 2.90
CA HIS A 576 -9.37 39.31 3.89
C HIS A 576 -9.08 37.83 4.15
N THR A 577 -8.12 37.23 3.44
CA THR A 577 -7.77 35.82 3.66
C THR A 577 -6.54 35.69 4.56
N GLU A 578 -6.59 34.73 5.47
CA GLU A 578 -5.56 34.49 6.48
C GLU A 578 -4.74 33.25 6.10
N LYS A 579 -3.97 33.33 5.01
CA LYS A 579 -3.21 32.18 4.47
C LYS A 579 -2.20 31.57 5.46
N GLU A 580 -1.64 32.41 6.34
CA GLU A 580 -0.70 31.95 7.38
C GLU A 580 -1.37 31.00 8.38
N LEU A 581 -2.67 31.18 8.63
CA LEU A 581 -3.47 30.39 9.57
C LEU A 581 -4.18 29.23 8.87
N PHE A 582 -4.79 29.48 7.70
CA PHE A 582 -5.65 28.52 7.01
C PHE A 582 -5.17 28.16 5.60
N ASP A 583 -5.54 26.97 5.15
CA ASP A 583 -5.49 26.57 3.76
C ASP A 583 -6.88 26.68 3.11
N TYR A 584 -6.90 27.02 1.82
CA TYR A 584 -8.11 27.25 1.03
C TYR A 584 -8.17 26.26 -0.13
N SER A 585 -9.27 25.53 -0.23
CA SER A 585 -9.43 24.48 -1.24
C SER A 585 -10.73 24.65 -2.02
N TRP A 586 -10.60 24.75 -3.36
CA TRP A 586 -11.74 24.79 -4.27
C TRP A 586 -12.19 23.36 -4.62
N VAL A 587 -13.29 22.92 -4.02
CA VAL A 587 -13.80 21.54 -4.13
C VAL A 587 -14.98 21.44 -5.08
N GLN A 588 -15.27 20.25 -5.60
CA GLN A 588 -16.32 20.03 -6.60
C GLN A 588 -17.74 20.27 -6.07
N GLY A 589 -17.97 19.98 -4.79
CA GLY A 589 -19.28 20.05 -4.13
C GLY A 589 -20.30 19.01 -4.58
N SER A 590 -21.49 19.10 -4.01
CA SER A 590 -22.57 18.13 -4.23
C SER A 590 -23.16 18.23 -5.64
N LEU A 591 -23.72 17.13 -6.13
CA LEU A 591 -24.50 17.13 -7.37
C LEU A 591 -25.84 17.85 -7.13
N GLY A 592 -26.22 18.79 -7.99
CA GLY A 592 -27.50 19.48 -7.86
C GLY A 592 -28.67 18.51 -8.14
N ALA A 593 -29.76 18.60 -7.37
CA ALA A 593 -30.89 17.67 -7.46
C ALA A 593 -31.49 17.52 -8.88
N ASN A 594 -31.38 18.56 -9.71
CA ASN A 594 -31.92 18.62 -11.08
C ASN A 594 -30.86 18.94 -12.14
N SER A 595 -29.57 18.81 -11.84
CA SER A 595 -28.48 19.15 -12.77
C SER A 595 -27.37 18.12 -12.74
N SER A 596 -26.80 17.84 -13.92
CA SER A 596 -25.58 17.04 -14.06
C SER A 596 -24.32 17.80 -13.64
N ALA A 597 -24.43 19.11 -13.34
CA ALA A 597 -23.34 19.93 -12.84
C ALA A 597 -23.26 19.90 -11.30
N ARG A 598 -22.04 19.72 -10.78
CA ARG A 598 -21.74 19.88 -9.35
C ARG A 598 -21.61 21.37 -9.01
N ALA A 599 -21.98 21.73 -7.79
CA ALA A 599 -21.88 23.10 -7.29
C ALA A 599 -20.57 23.27 -6.50
N PRO A 600 -19.49 23.83 -7.09
CA PRO A 600 -18.22 23.94 -6.42
C PRO A 600 -18.23 24.98 -5.29
N LEU A 601 -17.38 24.75 -4.30
CA LEU A 601 -17.34 25.52 -3.05
C LEU A 601 -15.89 25.78 -2.65
N CYS A 602 -15.63 26.88 -1.94
CA CYS A 602 -14.33 27.10 -1.29
C CYS A 602 -14.40 26.66 0.18
N VAL A 603 -13.54 25.72 0.57
CA VAL A 603 -13.42 25.24 1.96
C VAL A 603 -12.16 25.82 2.57
N ARG A 604 -12.31 26.55 3.68
CA ARG A 604 -11.22 27.04 4.53
C ARG A 604 -11.01 26.06 5.68
N SER A 605 -9.80 25.55 5.85
CA SER A 605 -9.48 24.61 6.94
C SER A 605 -8.06 24.81 7.47
N GLY A 606 -7.79 24.34 8.69
CA GLY A 606 -6.43 24.31 9.26
C GLY A 606 -5.64 23.06 8.86
N VAL A 607 -6.06 22.33 7.83
CA VAL A 607 -5.47 21.05 7.44
C VAL A 607 -4.28 21.27 6.53
N ARG A 608 -3.14 20.66 6.87
CA ARG A 608 -1.87 20.81 6.15
C ARG A 608 -1.18 19.47 5.96
N LEU A 609 -0.22 19.45 5.05
CA LEU A 609 0.65 18.31 4.78
C LEU A 609 2.04 18.62 5.32
N SER A 610 2.68 17.62 5.92
CA SER A 610 4.12 17.65 6.27
C SER A 610 4.81 16.47 5.60
N LYS A 611 6.00 16.67 5.02
CA LYS A 611 6.70 15.63 4.29
C LYS A 611 7.01 14.43 5.20
N ALA A 612 6.71 13.23 4.75
CA ALA A 612 7.01 11.96 5.41
C ALA A 612 8.10 11.23 4.61
N LEU A 613 9.33 11.71 4.71
CA LEU A 613 10.52 11.09 4.14
C LEU A 613 11.52 10.88 5.26
N SER A 614 12.02 9.65 5.42
CA SER A 614 12.94 9.34 6.52
C SER A 614 14.16 10.29 6.54
N PRO A 615 14.56 10.80 7.72
CA PRO A 615 15.74 11.66 7.86
C PRO A 615 17.02 11.05 7.30
N ALA A 616 17.14 9.72 7.25
CA ALA A 616 18.27 9.01 6.62
C ALA A 616 18.55 9.49 5.18
N PHE A 617 17.51 9.76 4.40
CA PHE A 617 17.64 10.18 3.01
C PHE A 617 17.97 11.67 2.87
N GLU A 618 17.50 12.52 3.79
CA GLU A 618 17.90 13.94 3.84
C GLU A 618 19.37 14.09 4.23
N LEU A 619 19.79 13.34 5.25
CA LEU A 619 21.17 13.31 5.75
C LEU A 619 22.12 12.53 4.82
N ARG A 620 21.60 11.84 3.80
CA ARG A 620 22.34 10.93 2.91
C ARG A 620 23.06 9.80 3.66
N GLN A 621 22.52 9.39 4.80
CA GLN A 621 22.99 8.28 5.64
C GLN A 621 22.19 7.01 5.29
N TRP A 622 22.37 6.49 4.08
CA TRP A 622 21.57 5.37 3.56
C TRP A 622 21.76 4.03 4.30
N GLY A 623 22.76 3.94 5.18
CA GLY A 623 23.01 2.79 6.06
C GLY A 623 22.67 3.06 7.53
N SER A 624 21.77 4.01 7.80
CA SER A 624 21.36 4.35 9.17
C SER A 624 20.69 3.18 9.88
N THR A 625 20.98 3.02 11.16
CA THR A 625 20.30 2.10 12.09
C THR A 625 19.26 2.81 12.95
N GLU A 626 19.25 4.15 12.93
CA GLU A 626 18.37 4.98 13.75
C GLU A 626 17.12 5.43 12.99
N PHE A 627 17.31 5.76 11.71
CA PHE A 627 16.28 6.24 10.81
C PHE A 627 15.98 5.18 9.76
N SER A 628 14.70 5.02 9.42
CA SER A 628 14.23 4.08 8.40
C SER A 628 14.95 4.28 7.07
N THR A 629 15.32 3.20 6.38
CA THR A 629 16.03 3.26 5.10
C THR A 629 15.30 2.48 4.01
N TRP A 630 13.98 2.33 4.12
CA TRP A 630 13.22 1.56 3.13
C TRP A 630 13.20 2.26 1.77
N THR A 631 13.57 1.50 0.75
CA THR A 631 13.47 1.89 -0.65
C THR A 631 12.72 0.82 -1.43
N GLU A 632 12.02 1.25 -2.48
CA GLU A 632 11.34 0.38 -3.41
C GLU A 632 12.15 0.32 -4.71
N SER A 633 12.38 -0.90 -5.21
CA SER A 633 13.05 -1.08 -6.49
C SER A 633 12.22 -0.46 -7.60
N ARG A 634 12.85 0.20 -8.57
CA ARG A 634 12.16 0.48 -9.83
C ARG A 634 12.05 -0.79 -10.67
N TRP A 635 11.02 -0.81 -11.50
CA TRP A 635 10.78 -1.79 -12.55
C TRP A 635 10.24 -1.06 -13.78
N LYS A 636 10.14 -1.75 -14.91
CA LYS A 636 9.61 -1.20 -16.16
C LYS A 636 8.18 -1.64 -16.41
N ASP A 637 8.00 -2.87 -16.87
CA ASP A 637 6.69 -3.45 -17.20
C ASP A 637 6.51 -4.74 -16.41
N ILE A 638 5.52 -4.75 -15.50
CA ILE A 638 5.09 -5.96 -14.82
C ILE A 638 3.88 -6.52 -15.55
N ARG A 639 3.94 -7.78 -15.94
CA ARG A 639 2.84 -8.47 -16.63
C ARG A 639 2.96 -9.98 -16.49
N ALA A 640 1.85 -10.66 -16.68
CA ALA A 640 1.79 -12.11 -16.72
C ALA A 640 1.00 -12.58 -17.94
N ARG A 641 1.36 -13.75 -18.48
CA ARG A 641 0.67 -14.38 -19.61
C ARG A 641 0.78 -15.89 -19.56
N ILE A 642 -0.21 -16.56 -20.13
CA ILE A 642 -0.19 -18.01 -20.35
C ILE A 642 -0.21 -18.33 -21.85
N PHE A 643 0.38 -19.46 -22.22
CA PHE A 643 0.49 -19.94 -23.60
C PHE A 643 0.87 -21.41 -23.65
N LEU A 644 0.78 -22.02 -24.84
CA LEU A 644 1.23 -23.39 -25.07
C LEU A 644 2.71 -23.43 -25.48
N VAL A 645 3.45 -24.38 -24.92
CA VAL A 645 4.86 -24.67 -25.27
C VAL A 645 4.97 -25.97 -26.06
N ALA A 646 5.84 -25.95 -27.06
CA ALA A 646 6.23 -27.12 -27.82
C ALA A 646 7.30 -27.95 -27.07
N SER A 647 7.51 -29.19 -27.50
CA SER A 647 8.63 -29.97 -27.00
C SER A 647 9.95 -29.41 -27.52
N ARG A 648 11.00 -29.50 -26.71
CA ARG A 648 12.35 -29.11 -27.12
C ARG A 648 12.83 -29.90 -28.35
N GLU A 649 12.38 -31.15 -28.48
CA GLU A 649 12.65 -31.99 -29.65
C GLU A 649 12.04 -31.40 -30.92
N LEU A 650 10.80 -30.93 -30.88
CA LEU A 650 10.13 -30.30 -32.01
C LEU A 650 10.80 -28.98 -32.42
N GLU A 651 11.22 -28.17 -31.44
CA GLU A 651 11.95 -26.92 -31.69
C GLU A 651 13.30 -27.19 -32.39
N VAL A 652 14.07 -28.15 -31.88
CA VAL A 652 15.36 -28.55 -32.47
C VAL A 652 15.16 -29.12 -33.88
N LEU A 653 14.15 -29.98 -34.07
CA LEU A 653 13.84 -30.53 -35.40
C LEU A 653 13.48 -29.42 -36.40
N THR A 654 12.68 -28.45 -35.98
CA THR A 654 12.28 -27.30 -36.81
C THR A 654 13.50 -26.46 -37.22
N LEU A 655 14.42 -26.20 -36.28
CA LEU A 655 15.66 -25.49 -36.56
C LEU A 655 16.54 -26.25 -37.57
N LEU A 656 16.74 -27.54 -37.35
CA LEU A 656 17.56 -28.39 -38.23
C LEU A 656 16.97 -28.47 -39.64
N LEU A 657 15.65 -28.61 -39.76
CA LEU A 657 14.96 -28.61 -41.04
C LEU A 657 15.12 -27.26 -41.77
N GLY A 658 15.01 -26.15 -41.03
CA GLY A 658 15.23 -24.81 -41.57
C GLY A 658 16.65 -24.62 -42.12
N ILE A 659 17.67 -25.06 -41.38
CA ILE A 659 19.08 -25.03 -41.81
C ILE A 659 19.30 -25.92 -43.04
N ALA A 660 18.71 -27.12 -43.06
CA ALA A 660 18.82 -28.04 -44.19
C ALA A 660 18.18 -27.46 -45.47
N ILE A 661 16.97 -26.91 -45.38
CA ILE A 661 16.29 -26.27 -46.51
C ILE A 661 17.07 -25.05 -47.01
N LEU A 662 17.65 -24.26 -46.11
CA LEU A 662 18.51 -23.13 -46.47
C LEU A 662 19.77 -23.59 -47.22
N GLY A 663 20.44 -24.64 -46.72
CA GLY A 663 21.61 -25.22 -47.40
C GLY A 663 21.27 -25.74 -48.79
N ILE A 664 20.17 -26.49 -48.91
CA ILE A 664 19.69 -27.01 -50.20
C ILE A 664 19.34 -25.87 -51.15
N SER A 665 18.59 -24.86 -50.70
CA SER A 665 18.18 -23.75 -51.56
C SER A 665 19.38 -22.95 -52.07
N LEU A 666 20.36 -22.64 -51.21
CA LEU A 666 21.58 -21.94 -51.62
C LEU A 666 22.38 -22.74 -52.64
N LEU A 667 22.54 -24.05 -52.45
CA LEU A 667 23.23 -24.92 -53.40
C LEU A 667 22.47 -24.99 -54.73
N THR A 668 21.17 -25.23 -54.70
CA THR A 668 20.34 -25.30 -55.90
C THR A 668 20.36 -23.98 -56.66
N THR A 669 20.20 -22.85 -55.97
CA THR A 669 20.30 -21.52 -56.59
C THR A 669 21.68 -21.27 -57.17
N TYR A 670 22.76 -21.64 -56.47
CA TYR A 670 24.12 -21.53 -56.97
C TYR A 670 24.32 -22.33 -58.26
N PHE A 671 23.89 -23.59 -58.30
CA PHE A 671 24.02 -24.43 -59.50
C PHE A 671 23.13 -23.96 -60.65
N ILE A 672 21.90 -23.52 -60.38
CA ILE A 672 21.02 -22.93 -61.39
C ILE A 672 21.65 -21.68 -61.98
N ASN A 673 22.22 -20.81 -61.14
CA ASN A 673 22.90 -19.60 -61.61
C ASN A 673 24.17 -19.93 -62.40
N ALA A 674 25.00 -20.85 -61.90
CA ALA A 674 26.21 -21.30 -62.59
C ALA A 674 25.94 -21.99 -63.94
N LYS A 675 24.72 -22.49 -64.15
CA LYS A 675 24.27 -23.12 -65.40
C LYS A 675 23.17 -22.33 -66.11
N ALA A 676 22.96 -21.06 -65.75
CA ALA A 676 21.86 -20.26 -66.28
C ALA A 676 21.92 -20.14 -67.82
N ASP A 677 23.11 -19.97 -68.39
CA ASP A 677 23.32 -19.87 -69.83
C ASP A 677 22.95 -21.15 -70.60
N VAL A 678 22.98 -22.31 -69.92
CA VAL A 678 22.60 -23.61 -70.49
C VAL A 678 21.11 -23.88 -70.26
N LEU A 679 20.64 -23.60 -69.05
CA LEU A 679 19.27 -23.87 -68.60
C LEU A 679 18.24 -22.93 -69.25
N PHE A 680 18.62 -21.70 -69.59
CA PHE A 680 17.73 -20.66 -70.12
C PHE A 680 18.15 -20.19 -71.52
N THR A 681 18.44 -21.12 -72.44
CA THR A 681 18.66 -20.78 -73.85
C THR A 681 17.34 -20.39 -74.53
N ILE A 682 17.31 -19.24 -75.19
CA ILE A 682 16.17 -18.81 -76.01
C ILE A 682 16.22 -19.60 -77.32
N PRO A 683 15.13 -20.27 -77.75
CA PRO A 683 15.06 -20.85 -79.09
C PRO A 683 15.22 -19.71 -80.10
N ARG A 684 16.26 -19.75 -80.95
CA ARG A 684 16.40 -18.80 -82.06
C ARG A 684 15.15 -18.90 -82.94
N GLU A 685 14.43 -17.78 -83.12
CA GLU A 685 13.40 -17.66 -84.15
C GLU A 685 14.02 -17.94 -85.53
N PRO A 686 13.33 -18.69 -86.42
CA PRO A 686 13.80 -18.91 -87.78
C PRO A 686 13.46 -17.70 -88.67
N GLY A 687 14.48 -16.93 -89.04
CA GLY A 687 14.44 -15.90 -90.10
C GLY A 687 15.57 -14.91 -89.86
N VAL A 688 16.49 -14.61 -90.78
CA VAL A 688 16.29 -14.18 -92.16
C VAL A 688 17.55 -14.52 -92.97
N VAL A 689 17.38 -15.10 -94.16
CA VAL A 689 18.41 -15.21 -95.19
C VAL A 689 18.59 -13.83 -95.82
N SER A 690 19.80 -13.29 -95.82
CA SER A 690 20.19 -12.19 -96.71
C SER A 690 21.40 -12.65 -97.53
N TYR A 691 21.19 -12.67 -98.85
CA TYR A 691 22.19 -12.87 -99.91
C TYR A 691 23.32 -11.85 -99.85
#